data_AF-A0A8J7YIC1-F1
#
_entry.id   AF-A0A8J7YIC1-F1
#
_cell.length_a   1.000
_cell.length_b   1.000
_cell.length_c   1.000
_cell.angle_alpha   90.00
_cell.angle_beta   90.00
_cell.angle_gamma   90.00
#
_symmetry.space_group_name_H-M   'P 1'
#
loop_
_entity.id
_entity.type
_entity.pdbx_description
1 polymer ?
#
loop_
_entity_poly.entity_id
_entity_poly.type
_entity_poly.pdbx_seq_one_letter_code
_entity_poly.pdbx_strand_id
1 'polypeptide(L)'
;MEQQQYTKAVLSPEQTSDITHLDRSVPLDTGEWYQTGDDNGRLVYDIPQGTLSKEDCLSFDVLQTGEHASVFELLFTDGSQSLLSRVPELIWSKSDDQFVMNIRTLPECSARVRIPLNELTKHQVKRSRDGAWLNSFLGGQKVDPGDVERIILRVKETRGDGTSWCQSPLVITRESPPPVEEPALHTEELLDEFGQSAVHSHPRKFTDEQAMTDHLQSRLDRVANAKWPSSFSSWGGWTTQSYEGTGYFRTTTDGDRWWLVDPDGHPFWSTGVSTVRPVIESAYDGLENALSWLPDTDRFTDAHVDTETPVQETHEENRDDSAFNYLGANLIRAFGPDSWRSSWRELAIGELVASGFNTIGAWSETQLGRELEFPYTRILEYEFDDIPTICSDFPDVFHSDFEAVVDEYAAPLAETADDPYMLGYFLCNYPDWTLLERPVAAEMLSTPGECPARDALADRLRDQYGTNQSLRRAWETDVSFDDIRAGSTVEVSSSDAMADLEAFSRTLVGRFASTLASACERYDSNHLNLGIRFAEAPPSWAEPCVEHADVFTVYSYSSHLDESSSADRYETLSQRYDVPVLIGEWQFGSLDAPLPSPGLCAVPDQSARGRAVRRYLEGAASKPWCVGTHYFRFYDHSAVGGRHGENFNIGLFDTCHQSYAPVTDAFRASNERLYAVAADQATPYEESHDSAD
;
A
#
# COMPACT_ATOMS: atom_id res chain seq x y z
N MET A 1 17.91 -29.36 10.98
CA MET A 1 19.38 -29.62 11.06
C MET A 1 20.25 -28.42 10.70
N GLU A 2 19.93 -27.61 9.68
CA GLU A 2 20.73 -26.43 9.27
C GLU A 2 20.74 -25.28 10.28
N GLN A 3 19.63 -24.98 10.96
CA GLN A 3 19.59 -23.92 11.97
C GLN A 3 20.50 -24.18 13.18
N GLN A 4 20.73 -25.45 13.54
CA GLN A 4 21.51 -25.83 14.73
C GLN A 4 22.97 -25.37 14.68
N GLN A 5 23.52 -25.15 13.48
CA GLN A 5 24.88 -24.65 13.30
C GLN A 5 25.03 -23.18 13.72
N TYR A 6 23.97 -22.40 13.61
CA TYR A 6 23.94 -20.95 13.87
C TYR A 6 23.40 -20.61 15.27
N THR A 7 22.78 -21.58 15.95
CA THR A 7 22.07 -21.36 17.21
C THR A 7 22.99 -20.91 18.35
N LYS A 8 22.67 -19.74 18.91
CA LYS A 8 23.23 -19.19 20.15
C LYS A 8 22.38 -19.58 21.36
N ALA A 9 21.06 -19.53 21.22
CA ALA A 9 20.11 -19.91 22.26
C ALA A 9 18.77 -20.40 21.65
N VAL A 10 18.06 -21.25 22.39
CA VAL A 10 16.72 -21.75 22.06
C VAL A 10 15.77 -21.27 23.16
N LEU A 11 14.66 -20.66 22.76
CA LEU A 11 13.66 -20.11 23.66
C LEU A 11 12.45 -21.03 23.75
N SER A 12 11.88 -21.14 24.94
CA SER A 12 10.65 -21.90 25.19
C SER A 12 9.56 -20.96 25.67
N PRO A 13 8.33 -21.05 25.13
CA PRO A 13 7.25 -20.16 25.55
C PRO A 13 6.56 -20.65 26.82
N GLU A 14 6.04 -19.70 27.59
CA GLU A 14 4.86 -19.88 28.42
C GLU A 14 3.61 -19.51 27.60
N GLN A 15 2.57 -20.34 27.66
CA GLN A 15 1.36 -20.15 26.85
C GLN A 15 0.26 -19.49 27.69
N THR A 16 -0.54 -18.62 27.08
CA THR A 16 -1.79 -18.14 27.69
C THR A 16 -2.88 -19.21 27.67
N SER A 17 -3.90 -19.09 28.52
CA SER A 17 -5.03 -20.04 28.58
C SER A 17 -5.77 -20.24 27.25
N ASP A 18 -5.63 -19.28 26.34
CA ASP A 18 -6.41 -19.19 25.11
C ASP A 18 -5.70 -19.88 23.92
N ILE A 19 -4.53 -20.48 24.15
CA ILE A 19 -3.83 -21.35 23.21
C ILE A 19 -3.92 -22.80 23.67
N THR A 20 -4.24 -23.71 22.75
CA THR A 20 -4.28 -25.15 22.99
C THR A 20 -3.20 -25.87 22.18
N HIS A 21 -2.49 -26.81 22.81
CA HIS A 21 -1.54 -27.68 22.11
C HIS A 21 -2.28 -28.85 21.44
N LEU A 22 -1.90 -29.17 20.21
CA LEU A 22 -2.49 -30.28 19.45
C LEU A 22 -1.50 -31.43 19.31
N ASP A 23 -1.96 -32.65 19.55
CA ASP A 23 -1.17 -33.86 19.32
C ASP A 23 -1.42 -34.36 17.88
N ARG A 24 -0.53 -33.95 16.96
CA ARG A 24 -0.60 -34.25 15.52
C ARG A 24 0.80 -34.54 14.97
N SER A 25 0.87 -35.17 13.79
CA SER A 25 2.15 -35.33 13.08
C SER A 25 2.77 -33.96 12.81
N VAL A 26 4.05 -33.80 13.14
CA VAL A 26 4.77 -32.53 13.04
C VAL A 26 5.53 -32.49 11.71
N PRO A 27 5.17 -31.57 10.78
CA PRO A 27 5.85 -31.43 9.50
C PRO A 27 7.19 -30.67 9.62
N LEU A 28 7.39 -29.92 10.70
CA LEU A 28 8.59 -29.12 10.96
C LEU A 28 9.57 -29.85 11.90
N ASP A 29 10.87 -29.69 11.67
CA ASP A 29 11.90 -30.22 12.57
C ASP A 29 11.74 -29.57 13.96
N THR A 30 11.50 -30.38 14.99
CA THR A 30 11.24 -29.94 16.39
C THR A 30 10.00 -29.05 16.60
N GLY A 31 9.06 -29.03 15.65
CA GLY A 31 7.83 -28.23 15.76
C GLY A 31 6.82 -28.73 16.80
N GLU A 32 6.00 -27.81 17.28
CA GLU A 32 4.81 -28.07 18.10
C GLU A 32 3.57 -27.47 17.44
N TRP A 33 2.40 -28.08 17.65
CA TRP A 33 1.15 -27.57 17.10
C TRP A 33 0.37 -26.77 18.14
N TYR A 34 -0.11 -25.62 17.72
CA TYR A 34 -0.93 -24.70 18.50
C TYR A 34 -2.24 -24.40 17.78
N GLN A 35 -3.28 -24.10 18.55
CA GLN A 35 -4.56 -23.63 18.04
C GLN A 35 -5.15 -22.56 18.97
N THR A 36 -5.79 -21.55 18.39
CA THR A 36 -6.64 -20.60 19.10
C THR A 36 -7.83 -20.19 18.23
N GLY A 37 -8.98 -19.94 18.87
CA GLY A 37 -10.13 -19.29 18.24
C GLY A 37 -10.29 -17.83 18.66
N ASP A 38 -9.41 -17.34 19.53
CA ASP A 38 -9.48 -16.00 20.10
C ASP A 38 -8.41 -15.11 19.47
N ASP A 39 -8.85 -13.95 18.96
CA ASP A 39 -7.93 -12.86 18.67
C ASP A 39 -7.23 -12.47 19.97
N ASN A 40 -5.90 -12.40 19.95
CA ASN A 40 -4.98 -12.21 21.07
C ASN A 40 -4.46 -13.44 21.82
N GLY A 41 -4.63 -14.68 21.34
CA GLY A 41 -3.87 -15.82 21.89
C GLY A 41 -2.35 -15.56 21.83
N ARG A 42 -1.59 -15.85 22.91
CA ARG A 42 -0.15 -15.48 23.01
C ARG A 42 0.77 -16.61 23.47
N LEU A 43 1.93 -16.66 22.84
CA LEU A 43 3.13 -17.35 23.33
C LEU A 43 4.10 -16.29 23.88
N VAL A 44 4.48 -16.42 25.16
CA VAL A 44 5.32 -15.45 25.87
C VAL A 44 6.68 -16.07 26.17
N TYR A 45 7.75 -15.38 25.79
CA TYR A 45 9.13 -15.84 25.98
C TYR A 45 9.86 -14.85 26.88
N ASP A 46 10.02 -15.20 28.16
CA ASP A 46 10.83 -14.43 29.10
C ASP A 46 12.31 -14.77 28.93
N ILE A 47 13.15 -13.75 28.78
CA ILE A 47 14.59 -13.89 28.57
C ILE A 47 15.37 -12.98 29.55
N PRO A 48 16.55 -13.40 30.03
CA PRO A 48 17.40 -12.51 30.80
C PRO A 48 17.81 -11.26 29.98
N GLN A 49 17.81 -10.08 30.60
CA GLN A 49 18.34 -8.86 29.97
C GLN A 49 19.77 -9.11 29.44
N GLY A 50 20.07 -8.57 28.26
CA GLY A 50 21.35 -8.76 27.56
C GLY A 50 21.49 -10.09 26.82
N THR A 51 20.42 -10.90 26.73
CA THR A 51 20.42 -12.15 25.94
C THR A 51 20.56 -11.86 24.44
N LEU A 52 19.89 -10.81 23.96
CA LEU A 52 19.93 -10.39 22.56
C LEU A 52 21.03 -9.34 22.36
N SER A 53 21.56 -9.29 21.14
CA SER A 53 22.45 -8.26 20.67
C SER A 53 22.10 -7.86 19.24
N LYS A 54 22.52 -6.66 18.80
CA LYS A 54 22.20 -6.11 17.47
C LYS A 54 22.68 -6.98 16.31
N GLU A 55 23.74 -7.74 16.51
CA GLU A 55 24.31 -8.64 15.49
C GLU A 55 23.59 -10.00 15.41
N ASP A 56 22.72 -10.33 16.37
CA ASP A 56 22.00 -11.58 16.35
C ASP A 56 20.79 -11.52 15.38
N CYS A 57 20.26 -12.69 15.03
CA CYS A 57 19.00 -12.86 14.31
C CYS A 57 18.06 -13.76 15.11
N LEU A 58 16.80 -13.34 15.29
CA LEU A 58 15.73 -14.20 15.78
C LEU A 58 15.15 -14.98 14.60
N SER A 59 15.00 -16.30 14.75
CA SER A 59 14.46 -17.15 13.68
C SER A 59 13.56 -18.24 14.23
N PHE A 60 12.56 -18.63 13.45
CA PHE A 60 11.76 -19.84 13.66
C PHE A 60 11.05 -20.23 12.37
N ASP A 61 10.73 -21.52 12.27
CA ASP A 61 9.95 -22.07 11.17
C ASP A 61 8.49 -22.16 11.62
N VAL A 62 7.56 -21.82 10.73
CA VAL A 62 6.12 -21.80 10.99
C VAL A 62 5.35 -22.33 9.79
N LEU A 63 4.31 -23.12 10.04
CA LEU A 63 3.37 -23.60 9.03
C LEU A 63 1.96 -23.41 9.59
N GLN A 64 1.19 -22.54 8.95
CA GLN A 64 -0.23 -22.37 9.29
C GLN A 64 -1.08 -23.28 8.39
N THR A 65 -2.14 -23.87 8.94
CA THR A 65 -3.15 -24.61 8.15
C THR A 65 -4.46 -23.84 8.03
N GLY A 66 -5.27 -24.22 7.06
CA GLY A 66 -6.55 -23.61 6.70
C GLY A 66 -6.47 -22.87 5.37
N GLU A 67 -7.63 -22.44 4.88
CA GLU A 67 -7.74 -21.71 3.62
C GLU A 67 -7.27 -20.24 3.74
N HIS A 68 -7.44 -19.64 4.92
CA HIS A 68 -7.21 -18.21 5.14
C HIS A 68 -5.92 -17.92 5.91
N ALA A 69 -5.16 -16.91 5.48
CA ALA A 69 -3.99 -16.42 6.19
C ALA A 69 -4.41 -15.64 7.45
N SER A 70 -3.86 -16.05 8.59
CA SER A 70 -3.97 -15.30 9.85
C SER A 70 -2.86 -14.25 9.93
N VAL A 71 -3.02 -13.27 10.81
CA VAL A 71 -1.97 -12.29 11.09
C VAL A 71 -1.38 -12.57 12.46
N PHE A 72 -0.08 -12.82 12.51
CA PHE A 72 0.68 -12.93 13.75
C PHE A 72 1.40 -11.60 14.03
N GLU A 73 1.68 -11.33 15.29
CA GLU A 73 2.49 -10.18 15.71
C GLU A 73 3.59 -10.63 16.66
N LEU A 74 4.80 -10.17 16.41
CA LEU A 74 5.89 -10.20 17.38
C LEU A 74 6.02 -8.87 18.09
N LEU A 75 6.04 -8.91 19.42
CA LEU A 75 6.29 -7.75 20.27
C LEU A 75 7.57 -7.96 21.08
N PHE A 76 8.38 -6.91 21.20
CA PHE A 76 9.61 -6.88 22.00
C PHE A 76 9.48 -5.82 23.09
N THR A 77 9.74 -6.20 24.34
CA THR A 77 9.59 -5.28 25.49
C THR A 77 10.71 -5.46 26.52
N ASP A 78 11.04 -4.37 27.20
CA ASP A 78 12.04 -4.27 28.28
C ASP A 78 11.44 -4.54 29.68
N GLY A 79 10.18 -4.99 29.74
CA GLY A 79 9.48 -5.30 31.00
C GLY A 79 8.93 -4.09 31.75
N SER A 80 9.19 -2.85 31.29
CA SER A 80 8.72 -1.62 31.94
C SER A 80 7.29 -1.19 31.52
N GLN A 81 6.74 -1.84 30.49
CA GLN A 81 5.55 -1.40 29.77
C GLN A 81 4.27 -2.12 30.22
N SER A 82 3.15 -1.40 30.27
CA SER A 82 1.84 -2.02 30.52
C SER A 82 1.45 -2.87 29.30
N LEU A 83 1.18 -4.16 29.49
CA LEU A 83 0.89 -5.12 28.41
C LEU A 83 -0.43 -4.89 27.65
N LEU A 84 -1.08 -3.74 27.81
CA LEU A 84 -2.43 -3.47 27.30
C LEU A 84 -2.64 -1.97 27.02
N SER A 85 -2.17 -1.50 25.86
CA SER A 85 -2.74 -0.34 25.17
C SER A 85 -3.07 -0.75 23.73
N ARG A 86 -4.20 -0.24 23.21
CA ARG A 86 -4.78 -0.62 21.92
C ARG A 86 -3.78 -0.30 20.80
N VAL A 87 -3.20 -1.33 20.19
CA VAL A 87 -2.53 -1.18 18.88
C VAL A 87 -3.63 -1.06 17.82
N PRO A 88 -3.67 0.00 16.98
CA PRO A 88 -4.79 0.26 16.07
C PRO A 88 -5.00 -0.80 14.98
N GLU A 89 -6.13 -0.70 14.28
CA GLU A 89 -6.65 -1.73 13.35
C GLU A 89 -5.90 -1.82 12.00
N LEU A 90 -5.11 -0.83 11.62
CA LEU A 90 -4.37 -0.87 10.35
C LEU A 90 -3.09 -1.71 10.43
N ILE A 91 -2.75 -2.38 9.31
CA ILE A 91 -1.48 -3.08 9.10
C ILE A 91 -0.26 -2.15 9.32
N TRP A 92 -0.46 -0.86 9.11
CA TRP A 92 0.54 0.21 9.26
C TRP A 92 0.49 0.91 10.63
N SER A 93 -0.33 0.42 11.56
CA SER A 93 -0.57 1.14 12.81
C SER A 93 0.60 1.07 13.79
N LYS A 94 0.85 2.22 14.40
CA LYS A 94 1.93 2.48 15.36
C LYS A 94 1.48 2.03 16.75
N SER A 95 2.36 1.35 17.48
CA SER A 95 2.21 1.18 18.92
C SER A 95 3.01 2.28 19.61
N ASP A 96 2.34 3.09 20.44
CA ASP A 96 2.98 4.17 21.20
C ASP A 96 3.98 3.65 22.25
N ASP A 97 3.85 2.38 22.63
CA ASP A 97 4.56 1.81 23.76
C ASP A 97 5.54 0.69 23.38
N GLN A 98 5.44 0.04 22.22
CA GLN A 98 6.17 -1.20 21.92
C GLN A 98 6.69 -1.27 20.48
N PHE A 99 7.80 -1.97 20.28
CA PHE A 99 8.19 -2.42 18.95
C PHE A 99 7.31 -3.59 18.52
N VAL A 100 6.68 -3.49 17.35
CA VAL A 100 5.75 -4.48 16.81
C VAL A 100 6.14 -4.86 15.38
N MET A 101 6.03 -6.16 15.09
CA MET A 101 6.22 -6.71 13.75
C MET A 101 5.04 -7.61 13.38
N ASN A 102 4.34 -7.25 12.30
CA ASN A 102 3.32 -8.12 11.72
C ASN A 102 3.99 -9.23 10.89
N ILE A 103 3.54 -10.46 11.07
CA ILE A 103 3.99 -11.64 10.33
C ILE A 103 2.78 -12.25 9.64
N ARG A 104 2.93 -12.44 8.33
CA ARG A 104 1.97 -13.17 7.49
C ARG A 104 2.71 -14.25 6.73
N THR A 105 2.09 -15.41 6.60
CA THR A 105 2.65 -16.56 5.88
C THR A 105 1.61 -17.14 4.95
N LEU A 106 2.06 -17.83 3.91
CA LEU A 106 1.15 -18.62 3.07
C LEU A 106 0.56 -19.77 3.88
N PRO A 107 -0.77 -19.96 3.88
CA PRO A 107 -1.37 -21.16 4.45
C PRO A 107 -0.91 -22.42 3.72
N GLU A 108 -0.89 -23.54 4.43
CA GLU A 108 -0.48 -24.87 3.96
C GLU A 108 0.97 -25.00 3.49
N CYS A 109 1.81 -23.97 3.72
CA CYS A 109 3.22 -23.94 3.33
C CYS A 109 4.09 -23.43 4.49
N SER A 110 5.19 -24.11 4.78
CA SER A 110 6.10 -23.67 5.83
C SER A 110 6.92 -22.46 5.40
N ALA A 111 7.03 -21.49 6.28
CA ALA A 111 7.89 -20.31 6.15
C ALA A 111 8.96 -20.30 7.24
N ARG A 112 10.09 -19.65 6.97
CA ARG A 112 11.10 -19.32 7.99
C ARG A 112 11.11 -17.83 8.21
N VAL A 113 10.70 -17.41 9.40
CA VAL A 113 10.80 -16.01 9.83
C VAL A 113 12.25 -15.76 10.24
N ARG A 114 12.87 -14.69 9.71
CA ARG A 114 14.28 -14.32 9.97
C ARG A 114 14.37 -12.83 10.25
N ILE A 115 14.62 -12.46 11.51
CA ILE A 115 14.60 -11.07 11.98
C ILE A 115 16.00 -10.70 12.51
N PRO A 116 16.82 -9.99 11.72
CA PRO A 116 18.02 -9.34 12.20
C PRO A 116 17.67 -8.33 13.30
N LEU A 117 18.30 -8.45 14.47
CA LEU A 117 17.89 -7.68 15.64
C LEU A 117 18.38 -6.22 15.61
N ASN A 118 19.28 -5.86 14.69
CA ASN A 118 19.57 -4.45 14.42
C ASN A 118 18.34 -3.68 13.94
N GLU A 119 17.32 -4.35 13.40
CA GLU A 119 16.08 -3.72 12.94
C GLU A 119 15.21 -3.19 14.06
N LEU A 120 15.31 -3.74 15.28
CA LEU A 120 14.59 -3.22 16.45
C LEU A 120 14.94 -1.77 16.79
N THR A 121 16.07 -1.29 16.26
CA THR A 121 16.57 0.08 16.43
C THR A 121 16.17 1.03 15.30
N LYS A 122 15.48 0.52 14.27
CA LYS A 122 14.96 1.30 13.14
C LYS A 122 13.54 1.78 13.43
N HIS A 123 13.11 2.89 12.81
CA HIS A 123 11.77 3.45 13.02
C HIS A 123 10.67 2.63 12.33
N GLN A 124 10.93 2.29 11.08
CA GLN A 124 10.07 1.44 10.28
C GLN A 124 10.95 0.59 9.38
N VAL A 125 10.51 -0.64 9.14
CA VAL A 125 11.14 -1.52 8.15
C VAL A 125 10.01 -2.21 7.39
N LYS A 126 9.96 -1.98 6.08
CA LYS A 126 9.18 -2.80 5.16
C LYS A 126 10.10 -3.91 4.68
N ARG A 127 9.81 -5.15 5.06
CA ARG A 127 10.58 -6.31 4.58
C ARG A 127 9.96 -6.88 3.33
N SER A 128 10.80 -7.15 2.34
CA SER A 128 10.44 -7.98 1.21
C SER A 128 10.06 -9.39 1.66
N ARG A 129 9.28 -10.06 0.82
CA ARG A 129 8.91 -11.47 0.96
C ARG A 129 10.16 -12.36 1.01
N ASP A 130 10.05 -13.50 1.69
CA ASP A 130 11.05 -14.56 1.74
C ASP A 130 10.39 -15.95 1.67
N GLY A 131 10.35 -16.54 0.47
CA GLY A 131 9.64 -17.79 0.23
C GLY A 131 8.15 -17.68 0.59
N ALA A 132 7.68 -18.50 1.54
CA ALA A 132 6.31 -18.46 2.07
C ALA A 132 6.09 -17.42 3.19
N TRP A 133 7.14 -16.73 3.64
CA TRP A 133 7.03 -15.58 4.54
C TRP A 133 6.70 -14.34 3.72
N LEU A 134 5.47 -13.83 3.86
CA LEU A 134 4.97 -12.71 3.08
C LEU A 134 5.49 -11.38 3.62
N ASN A 135 5.04 -10.26 3.03
CA ASN A 135 5.42 -8.94 3.52
C ASN A 135 5.17 -8.81 5.01
N SER A 136 6.15 -8.19 5.65
CA SER A 136 6.11 -7.88 7.06
C SER A 136 6.42 -6.41 7.24
N PHE A 137 5.60 -5.77 8.06
CA PHE A 137 5.80 -4.40 8.46
C PHE A 137 6.25 -4.39 9.91
N LEU A 138 7.32 -3.63 10.17
CA LEU A 138 7.87 -3.38 11.49
C LEU A 138 7.67 -1.90 11.82
N GLY A 139 7.22 -1.61 13.04
CA GLY A 139 7.02 -0.24 13.52
C GLY A 139 6.84 -0.15 15.03
N GLY A 140 6.54 1.06 15.50
CA GLY A 140 6.39 1.38 16.93
C GLY A 140 7.69 1.90 17.57
N GLN A 141 7.75 1.86 18.90
CA GLN A 141 8.88 2.42 19.64
C GLN A 141 10.16 1.57 19.44
N LYS A 142 11.28 2.22 19.07
CA LYS A 142 12.59 1.56 18.99
C LYS A 142 12.97 0.92 20.32
N VAL A 143 13.56 -0.26 20.28
CA VAL A 143 14.07 -0.97 21.45
C VAL A 143 15.50 -1.41 21.17
N ASP A 144 16.43 -1.15 22.10
CA ASP A 144 17.76 -1.75 22.01
C ASP A 144 17.61 -3.25 22.30
N PRO A 145 18.06 -4.16 21.40
CA PRO A 145 17.98 -5.59 21.65
C PRO A 145 18.54 -6.00 23.01
N GLY A 146 19.60 -5.34 23.50
CA GLY A 146 20.19 -5.63 24.80
C GLY A 146 19.25 -5.41 25.99
N ASP A 147 18.24 -4.57 25.83
CA ASP A 147 17.27 -4.23 26.88
C ASP A 147 16.00 -5.10 26.83
N VAL A 148 15.84 -5.95 25.81
CA VAL A 148 14.67 -6.84 25.71
C VAL A 148 14.71 -7.89 26.81
N GLU A 149 13.64 -7.95 27.60
CA GLU A 149 13.42 -8.96 28.64
C GLU A 149 12.31 -9.95 28.25
N ARG A 150 11.47 -9.59 27.27
CA ARG A 150 10.35 -10.43 26.84
C ARG A 150 10.04 -10.27 25.35
N ILE A 151 9.77 -11.42 24.73
CA ILE A 151 9.26 -11.52 23.35
C ILE A 151 7.85 -12.13 23.42
N ILE A 152 6.89 -11.60 22.67
CA ILE A 152 5.51 -12.11 22.61
C ILE A 152 5.16 -12.41 21.16
N LEU A 153 4.77 -13.64 20.86
CA LEU A 153 4.12 -13.99 19.60
C LEU A 153 2.60 -14.06 19.84
N ARG A 154 1.86 -13.15 19.20
CA ARG A 154 0.41 -13.00 19.32
C ARG A 154 -0.26 -13.39 18.01
N VAL A 155 -1.40 -14.07 18.08
CA VAL A 155 -2.33 -14.13 16.94
C VAL A 155 -3.17 -12.86 16.99
N LYS A 156 -2.87 -11.90 16.10
CA LYS A 156 -3.56 -10.60 16.01
C LYS A 156 -4.99 -10.78 15.55
N GLU A 157 -5.13 -11.56 14.48
CA GLU A 157 -6.37 -11.73 13.75
C GLU A 157 -6.49 -13.18 13.32
N THR A 158 -7.47 -13.87 13.89
CA THR A 158 -7.91 -15.18 13.49
C THR A 158 -8.87 -15.06 12.29
N ARG A 159 -8.98 -16.13 11.48
CA ARG A 159 -9.88 -16.18 10.33
C ARG A 159 -10.71 -17.47 10.38
N GLY A 160 -12.00 -17.40 10.01
CA GLY A 160 -12.88 -18.57 9.98
C GLY A 160 -13.07 -19.22 11.36
N ASP A 161 -12.77 -20.52 11.46
CA ASP A 161 -12.91 -21.33 12.69
C ASP A 161 -11.74 -21.17 13.68
N GLY A 162 -10.88 -20.17 13.48
CA GLY A 162 -9.68 -19.92 14.27
C GLY A 162 -8.38 -20.26 13.53
N THR A 163 -7.25 -20.08 14.21
CA THR A 163 -5.91 -20.29 13.65
C THR A 163 -5.30 -21.57 14.23
N SER A 164 -4.83 -22.47 13.37
CA SER A 164 -4.00 -23.61 13.75
C SER A 164 -2.65 -23.52 13.05
N TRP A 165 -1.56 -23.65 13.80
CA TRP A 165 -0.21 -23.55 13.24
C TRP A 165 0.77 -24.50 13.94
N CYS A 166 1.73 -25.00 13.17
CA CYS A 166 2.91 -25.68 13.67
C CYS A 166 4.06 -24.69 13.70
N GLN A 167 4.85 -24.69 14.77
CA GLN A 167 5.98 -23.78 14.91
C GLN A 167 7.16 -24.45 15.60
N SER A 168 8.36 -24.23 15.08
CA SER A 168 9.61 -24.57 15.79
C SER A 168 9.86 -23.60 16.95
N PRO A 169 10.66 -23.98 17.96
CA PRO A 169 11.10 -23.04 18.99
C PRO A 169 11.72 -21.77 18.38
N LEU A 170 11.52 -20.62 19.05
CA LEU A 170 12.26 -19.41 18.70
C LEU A 170 13.74 -19.64 18.98
N VAL A 171 14.59 -19.39 17.99
CA VAL A 171 16.05 -19.51 18.12
C VAL A 171 16.71 -18.16 17.91
N ILE A 172 17.69 -17.86 18.76
CA ILE A 172 18.60 -16.74 18.56
C ILE A 172 19.83 -17.29 17.85
N THR A 173 20.20 -16.68 16.75
CA THR A 173 21.31 -17.07 15.88
C THR A 173 22.32 -15.94 15.78
N ARG A 174 23.60 -16.25 15.56
CA ARG A 174 24.66 -15.23 15.45
C ARG A 174 24.69 -14.49 14.12
N GLU A 175 24.03 -15.05 13.12
CA GLU A 175 23.86 -14.52 11.76
C GLU A 175 22.56 -15.10 11.21
N SER A 176 21.96 -14.45 10.22
CA SER A 176 20.70 -14.92 9.65
C SER A 176 20.86 -16.32 9.05
N PRO A 177 20.02 -17.30 9.43
CA PRO A 177 20.05 -18.62 8.83
C PRO A 177 19.69 -18.55 7.34
N PRO A 178 20.09 -19.56 6.54
CA PRO A 178 19.65 -19.64 5.15
C PRO A 178 18.12 -19.72 5.09
N PRO A 179 17.50 -19.14 4.05
CA PRO A 179 16.08 -19.32 3.82
C PRO A 179 15.74 -20.75 3.43
N VAL A 180 14.44 -21.05 3.39
CA VAL A 180 13.94 -22.39 3.13
C VAL A 180 13.94 -22.66 1.63
N GLU A 181 14.75 -23.64 1.19
CA GLU A 181 14.79 -24.06 -0.22
C GLU A 181 13.68 -25.07 -0.56
N GLU A 182 13.30 -25.92 0.40
CA GLU A 182 12.25 -26.92 0.24
C GLU A 182 11.22 -26.76 1.38
N PRO A 183 10.18 -25.92 1.20
CA PRO A 183 9.18 -25.73 2.23
C PRO A 183 8.34 -27.00 2.41
N ALA A 184 8.05 -27.35 3.67
CA ALA A 184 7.09 -28.38 3.98
C ALA A 184 5.68 -27.93 3.56
N LEU A 185 5.00 -28.77 2.81
CA LEU A 185 3.62 -28.54 2.38
C LEU A 185 2.68 -29.44 3.16
N HIS A 186 1.54 -28.89 3.55
CA HIS A 186 0.40 -29.62 4.11
C HIS A 186 -0.76 -29.73 3.07
N THR A 187 -0.47 -29.32 1.83
CA THR A 187 -1.24 -29.53 0.60
C THR A 187 -0.33 -30.16 -0.47
N GLU A 188 -0.90 -30.63 -1.59
CA GLU A 188 -0.09 -31.06 -2.75
C GLU A 188 0.49 -29.84 -3.49
N GLU A 189 -0.33 -28.82 -3.71
CA GLU A 189 -0.01 -27.65 -4.52
C GLU A 189 -0.65 -26.39 -3.90
N LEU A 190 -0.08 -25.22 -4.17
CA LEU A 190 -0.60 -23.90 -3.77
C LEU A 190 -1.39 -23.22 -4.89
N LEU A 191 -0.94 -23.36 -6.14
CA LEU A 191 -1.61 -22.86 -7.34
C LEU A 191 -1.80 -23.97 -8.37
N ASP A 192 -2.94 -23.91 -9.08
CA ASP A 192 -3.17 -24.69 -10.29
C ASP A 192 -2.60 -24.02 -11.57
N GLU A 193 -2.79 -24.65 -12.73
CA GLU A 193 -2.20 -24.22 -14.00
C GLU A 193 -2.78 -22.89 -14.55
N PHE A 194 -3.90 -22.42 -13.99
CA PHE A 194 -4.53 -21.14 -14.30
C PHE A 194 -4.19 -20.06 -13.25
N GLY A 195 -3.38 -20.41 -12.24
CA GLY A 195 -3.00 -19.52 -11.14
C GLY A 195 -4.10 -19.36 -10.09
N GLN A 196 -5.11 -20.24 -10.06
CA GLN A 196 -6.13 -20.23 -9.02
C GLN A 196 -5.59 -20.97 -7.79
N SER A 197 -6.03 -20.58 -6.59
CA SER A 197 -5.61 -21.27 -5.36
C SER A 197 -5.99 -22.76 -5.41
N ALA A 198 -5.02 -23.65 -5.28
CA ALA A 198 -5.26 -25.10 -5.15
C ALA A 198 -5.76 -25.48 -3.75
N VAL A 199 -5.48 -24.65 -2.74
CA VAL A 199 -5.94 -24.82 -1.35
C VAL A 199 -7.46 -24.62 -1.22
N HIS A 200 -8.03 -23.64 -1.94
CA HIS A 200 -9.45 -23.32 -1.84
C HIS A 200 -10.30 -24.19 -2.78
N SER A 201 -11.38 -24.75 -2.25
CA SER A 201 -12.46 -25.33 -3.05
C SER A 201 -13.54 -24.29 -3.29
N HIS A 202 -13.72 -23.84 -4.55
CA HIS A 202 -14.65 -22.77 -4.85
C HIS A 202 -15.39 -23.01 -6.18
N PRO A 203 -16.72 -22.80 -6.26
CA PRO A 203 -17.53 -23.13 -7.45
C PRO A 203 -17.21 -22.30 -8.70
N ARG A 204 -16.50 -21.19 -8.54
CA ARG A 204 -16.04 -20.34 -9.66
C ARG A 204 -14.73 -20.81 -10.29
N LYS A 205 -14.05 -21.80 -9.72
CA LYS A 205 -12.77 -22.26 -10.29
C LYS A 205 -13.02 -22.97 -11.62
N PHE A 206 -12.21 -22.63 -12.62
CA PHE A 206 -12.14 -23.41 -13.84
C PHE A 206 -11.37 -24.70 -13.59
N THR A 207 -11.84 -25.79 -14.17
CA THR A 207 -11.19 -27.11 -14.12
C THR A 207 -10.68 -27.57 -15.49
N ASP A 208 -10.92 -26.78 -16.55
CA ASP A 208 -10.48 -27.07 -17.90
C ASP A 208 -10.22 -25.78 -18.69
N GLU A 209 -9.21 -25.83 -19.58
CA GLU A 209 -8.75 -24.69 -20.37
C GLU A 209 -9.82 -24.21 -21.35
N GLN A 210 -10.65 -25.11 -21.91
CA GLN A 210 -11.66 -24.72 -22.89
C GLN A 210 -12.75 -23.85 -22.25
N ALA A 211 -13.27 -24.23 -21.07
CA ALA A 211 -14.26 -23.45 -20.37
C ALA A 211 -13.73 -22.06 -19.97
N MET A 212 -12.46 -21.98 -19.55
CA MET A 212 -11.80 -20.71 -19.20
C MET A 212 -11.64 -19.81 -20.43
N THR A 213 -11.17 -20.36 -21.56
CA THR A 213 -10.98 -19.61 -22.81
C THR A 213 -12.31 -19.18 -23.44
N ASP A 214 -13.34 -20.04 -23.41
CA ASP A 214 -14.70 -19.71 -23.85
C ASP A 214 -15.29 -18.55 -23.00
N HIS A 215 -15.03 -18.55 -21.68
CA HIS A 215 -15.45 -17.46 -20.80
C HIS A 215 -14.78 -16.13 -21.18
N LEU A 216 -13.46 -16.12 -21.37
CA LEU A 216 -12.71 -14.92 -21.76
C LEU A 216 -13.20 -14.34 -23.10
N GLN A 217 -13.36 -15.20 -24.11
CA GLN A 217 -13.88 -14.79 -25.43
C GLN A 217 -15.31 -14.24 -25.30
N SER A 218 -16.17 -14.90 -24.52
CA SER A 218 -17.53 -14.42 -24.25
C SER A 218 -17.56 -13.08 -23.47
N ARG A 219 -16.59 -12.82 -22.58
CA ARG A 219 -16.47 -11.51 -21.91
C ARG A 219 -16.14 -10.41 -22.91
N LEU A 220 -15.16 -10.63 -23.79
CA LEU A 220 -14.78 -9.67 -24.83
C LEU A 220 -15.98 -9.29 -25.70
N ASP A 221 -16.74 -10.29 -26.16
CA ASP A 221 -17.96 -10.07 -26.96
C ASP A 221 -19.03 -9.25 -26.20
N ARG A 222 -19.17 -9.49 -24.89
CA ARG A 222 -20.17 -8.80 -24.05
C ARG A 222 -19.84 -7.32 -23.86
N VAL A 223 -18.57 -6.98 -23.71
CA VAL A 223 -18.15 -5.60 -23.43
C VAL A 223 -17.86 -4.77 -24.67
N ALA A 224 -17.76 -5.39 -25.85
CA ALA A 224 -17.50 -4.71 -27.12
C ALA A 224 -18.50 -3.57 -27.47
N ASN A 225 -19.70 -3.59 -26.88
CA ASN A 225 -20.72 -2.56 -27.08
C ASN A 225 -21.07 -1.79 -25.78
N ALA A 226 -20.25 -1.88 -24.75
CA ALA A 226 -20.43 -1.12 -23.53
C ALA A 226 -20.42 0.39 -23.84
N LYS A 227 -21.36 1.13 -23.25
CA LYS A 227 -21.48 2.58 -23.41
C LYS A 227 -21.93 3.19 -22.10
N TRP A 228 -21.40 4.36 -21.79
CA TRP A 228 -21.94 5.17 -20.71
C TRP A 228 -23.37 5.62 -21.01
N PRO A 229 -24.14 5.98 -19.96
CA PRO A 229 -25.43 6.64 -20.13
C PRO A 229 -25.33 7.89 -20.99
N SER A 230 -26.42 8.26 -21.69
CA SER A 230 -26.45 9.47 -22.52
C SER A 230 -26.33 10.78 -21.74
N SER A 231 -26.42 10.73 -20.41
CA SER A 231 -26.13 11.85 -19.52
C SER A 231 -24.64 12.12 -19.36
N PHE A 232 -23.77 11.26 -19.90
CA PHE A 232 -22.32 11.42 -19.84
C PHE A 232 -21.80 11.98 -21.18
N SER A 233 -20.79 12.84 -21.11
CA SER A 233 -20.03 13.33 -22.27
C SER A 233 -19.14 12.22 -22.83
N SER A 234 -18.43 12.49 -23.93
CA SER A 234 -17.38 11.60 -24.45
C SER A 234 -16.22 11.40 -23.47
N TRP A 235 -16.08 12.28 -22.48
CA TRP A 235 -15.07 12.20 -21.42
C TRP A 235 -15.61 11.53 -20.15
N GLY A 236 -16.90 11.20 -20.09
CA GLY A 236 -17.54 10.69 -18.87
C GLY A 236 -18.00 11.77 -17.88
N GLY A 237 -17.98 13.05 -18.28
CA GLY A 237 -18.52 14.21 -17.55
C GLY A 237 -20.03 14.37 -17.67
N TRP A 238 -20.68 15.16 -16.83
CA TRP A 238 -22.14 15.28 -16.77
C TRP A 238 -22.70 16.34 -17.72
N THR A 239 -23.52 15.93 -18.70
CA THR A 239 -23.96 16.81 -19.80
C THR A 239 -25.03 17.84 -19.43
N THR A 240 -25.58 17.80 -18.22
CA THR A 240 -26.70 18.65 -17.79
C THR A 240 -26.27 20.05 -17.33
N GLN A 241 -24.98 20.23 -17.03
CA GLN A 241 -24.36 21.49 -16.63
C GLN A 241 -23.10 21.71 -17.46
N SER A 242 -22.70 22.97 -17.62
CA SER A 242 -21.50 23.31 -18.40
C SER A 242 -20.81 24.54 -17.84
N TYR A 243 -19.50 24.52 -17.97
CA TYR A 243 -18.53 25.57 -17.73
C TYR A 243 -17.77 25.84 -19.04
N GLU A 244 -16.77 26.71 -19.01
CA GLU A 244 -15.85 26.88 -20.14
C GLU A 244 -14.99 25.63 -20.34
N GLY A 245 -15.07 25.03 -21.53
CA GLY A 245 -14.22 23.93 -21.98
C GLY A 245 -12.88 24.46 -22.50
N THR A 246 -11.79 24.01 -21.89
CA THR A 246 -10.43 24.52 -22.17
C THR A 246 -9.62 23.59 -23.08
N GLY A 247 -10.15 22.41 -23.39
CA GLY A 247 -9.40 21.33 -24.02
C GLY A 247 -8.65 20.42 -23.04
N TYR A 248 -8.61 20.77 -21.74
CA TYR A 248 -7.98 19.98 -20.69
C TYR A 248 -8.86 19.88 -19.45
N PHE A 249 -8.60 18.86 -18.61
CA PHE A 249 -9.23 18.74 -17.30
C PHE A 249 -8.77 19.87 -16.38
N ARG A 250 -9.69 20.40 -15.58
CA ARG A 250 -9.37 21.44 -14.60
C ARG A 250 -10.27 21.37 -13.37
N THR A 251 -9.92 22.08 -12.32
CA THR A 251 -10.79 22.25 -11.15
C THR A 251 -11.70 23.47 -11.32
N THR A 252 -12.84 23.46 -10.61
CA THR A 252 -13.69 24.64 -10.41
C THR A 252 -14.49 24.49 -9.13
N THR A 253 -14.95 25.61 -8.59
CA THR A 253 -16.01 25.62 -7.57
C THR A 253 -17.17 26.49 -8.04
N ASP A 254 -18.40 26.07 -7.74
CA ASP A 254 -19.61 26.88 -7.93
C ASP A 254 -19.99 27.69 -6.67
N GLY A 255 -19.15 27.61 -5.61
CA GLY A 255 -19.36 28.24 -4.31
C GLY A 255 -20.01 27.32 -3.28
N ASP A 256 -20.72 26.28 -3.72
CA ASP A 256 -21.32 25.27 -2.85
C ASP A 256 -20.45 24.01 -2.78
N ARG A 257 -19.74 23.69 -3.88
CA ARG A 257 -18.83 22.55 -3.92
C ARG A 257 -17.71 22.67 -4.95
N TRP A 258 -16.77 21.76 -4.87
CA TRP A 258 -15.76 21.51 -5.88
C TRP A 258 -16.24 20.53 -6.95
N TRP A 259 -15.74 20.75 -8.16
CA TRP A 259 -15.88 19.89 -9.32
C TRP A 259 -14.55 19.80 -10.07
N LEU A 260 -14.29 18.67 -10.72
CA LEU A 260 -13.46 18.70 -11.91
C LEU A 260 -14.32 19.15 -13.10
N VAL A 261 -13.69 19.56 -14.19
CA VAL A 261 -14.34 19.93 -15.44
C VAL A 261 -13.61 19.18 -16.55
N ASP A 262 -14.37 18.50 -17.41
CA ASP A 262 -13.80 17.80 -18.56
C ASP A 262 -13.37 18.79 -19.67
N PRO A 263 -12.59 18.34 -20.68
CA PRO A 263 -12.11 19.19 -21.77
C PRO A 263 -13.19 20.00 -22.51
N ASP A 264 -14.42 19.46 -22.60
CA ASP A 264 -15.56 20.09 -23.26
C ASP A 264 -16.35 21.05 -22.35
N GLY A 265 -16.00 21.09 -21.06
CA GLY A 265 -16.59 22.01 -20.08
C GLY A 265 -17.66 21.39 -19.20
N HIS A 266 -17.87 20.08 -19.20
CA HIS A 266 -18.87 19.43 -18.35
C HIS A 266 -18.33 19.14 -16.95
N PRO A 267 -19.13 19.26 -15.88
CA PRO A 267 -18.73 18.81 -14.55
C PRO A 267 -18.28 17.36 -14.59
N PHE A 268 -17.14 17.09 -13.99
CA PHE A 268 -16.52 15.79 -13.96
C PHE A 268 -16.29 15.37 -12.51
N TRP A 269 -16.51 14.09 -12.22
CA TRP A 269 -16.19 13.47 -10.95
C TRP A 269 -15.42 12.19 -11.27
N SER A 270 -14.17 12.11 -10.83
CA SER A 270 -13.26 11.05 -11.23
C SER A 270 -13.56 9.76 -10.46
N THR A 271 -14.25 8.83 -11.10
CA THR A 271 -14.45 7.46 -10.59
C THR A 271 -13.48 6.56 -11.34
N GLY A 272 -12.40 6.18 -10.65
CA GLY A 272 -11.27 5.49 -11.25
C GLY A 272 -10.98 4.12 -10.64
N VAL A 273 -10.15 3.35 -11.35
CA VAL A 273 -9.61 2.08 -10.85
C VAL A 273 -8.10 2.08 -11.05
N SER A 274 -7.36 1.74 -10.00
CA SER A 274 -5.90 1.65 -10.02
C SER A 274 -5.43 0.30 -10.59
N THR A 275 -4.20 0.26 -11.10
CA THR A 275 -3.52 -0.94 -11.64
C THR A 275 -4.24 -1.60 -12.82
N VAL A 276 -4.80 -0.80 -13.74
CA VAL A 276 -5.37 -1.31 -15.00
C VAL A 276 -4.24 -1.74 -15.92
N ARG A 277 -3.75 -2.95 -15.70
CA ARG A 277 -2.69 -3.64 -16.45
C ARG A 277 -2.93 -5.14 -16.39
N PRO A 278 -2.53 -5.94 -17.39
CA PRO A 278 -2.83 -7.37 -17.43
C PRO A 278 -1.81 -8.18 -16.63
N VAL A 279 -1.53 -7.77 -15.40
CA VAL A 279 -0.48 -8.37 -14.57
C VAL A 279 -1.03 -8.72 -13.20
N ILE A 280 -0.98 -10.01 -12.88
CA ILE A 280 -1.06 -10.53 -11.52
C ILE A 280 0.28 -11.21 -11.25
N GLU A 281 1.07 -10.65 -10.34
CA GLU A 281 2.35 -11.24 -9.97
C GLU A 281 2.11 -12.41 -9.03
N SER A 282 2.48 -13.61 -9.46
CA SER A 282 2.66 -14.78 -8.60
C SER A 282 4.15 -14.97 -8.38
N ALA A 283 4.68 -14.41 -7.29
CA ALA A 283 6.08 -14.66 -6.92
C ALA A 283 6.22 -16.10 -6.43
N TYR A 284 7.29 -16.77 -6.86
CA TYR A 284 7.47 -18.20 -6.64
C TYR A 284 8.89 -18.61 -6.24
N ASP A 285 9.82 -17.67 -6.02
CA ASP A 285 11.15 -18.00 -5.49
C ASP A 285 11.03 -18.86 -4.22
N GLY A 286 11.66 -20.03 -4.23
CA GLY A 286 11.61 -21.03 -3.16
C GLY A 286 10.29 -21.80 -3.03
N LEU A 287 9.34 -21.61 -3.96
CA LEU A 287 8.04 -22.28 -4.01
C LEU A 287 7.83 -23.12 -5.29
N GLU A 288 8.87 -23.34 -6.10
CA GLU A 288 8.77 -24.00 -7.41
C GLU A 288 8.10 -25.36 -7.32
N ASN A 289 8.44 -26.14 -6.29
CA ASN A 289 7.89 -27.47 -6.05
C ASN A 289 6.47 -27.45 -5.46
N ALA A 290 5.94 -26.27 -5.13
CA ALA A 290 4.59 -26.08 -4.59
C ALA A 290 3.59 -25.61 -5.65
N LEU A 291 3.99 -25.53 -6.92
CA LEU A 291 3.14 -25.11 -8.04
C LEU A 291 2.86 -26.31 -8.95
N SER A 292 1.60 -26.46 -9.40
CA SER A 292 1.23 -27.53 -10.34
C SER A 292 1.90 -27.36 -11.71
N TRP A 293 2.16 -26.11 -12.07
CA TRP A 293 2.66 -25.73 -13.37
C TRP A 293 3.45 -24.42 -13.31
N LEU A 294 4.63 -24.46 -13.92
CA LEU A 294 5.42 -23.31 -14.34
C LEU A 294 5.56 -23.35 -15.87
N PRO A 295 5.51 -22.20 -16.56
CA PRO A 295 5.58 -22.14 -18.02
C PRO A 295 6.94 -22.56 -18.59
N ASP A 296 6.91 -23.16 -19.79
CA ASP A 296 8.07 -23.15 -20.69
C ASP A 296 8.22 -21.77 -21.34
N THR A 297 9.45 -21.34 -21.61
CA THR A 297 9.78 -19.97 -22.05
C THR A 297 9.30 -19.60 -23.46
N ASP A 298 8.94 -20.54 -24.34
CA ASP A 298 8.71 -20.23 -25.77
C ASP A 298 7.29 -19.74 -26.11
N ARG A 299 6.23 -20.27 -25.48
CA ARG A 299 4.83 -19.85 -25.75
C ARG A 299 4.38 -18.69 -24.86
N PHE A 300 4.90 -18.65 -23.64
CA PHE A 300 4.45 -17.75 -22.58
C PHE A 300 5.52 -16.71 -22.22
N THR A 301 6.39 -16.37 -23.17
CA THR A 301 7.46 -15.38 -22.98
C THR A 301 6.90 -14.08 -22.41
N ASP A 302 5.83 -13.53 -23.01
CA ASP A 302 5.20 -12.27 -22.57
C ASP A 302 4.46 -12.35 -21.23
N ALA A 303 4.30 -13.55 -20.66
CA ALA A 303 3.72 -13.78 -19.34
C ALA A 303 4.79 -13.95 -18.25
N HIS A 304 6.08 -13.98 -18.61
CA HIS A 304 7.14 -13.82 -17.63
C HIS A 304 7.16 -12.37 -17.19
N VAL A 305 7.16 -12.14 -15.87
CA VAL A 305 7.27 -10.80 -15.33
C VAL A 305 8.75 -10.44 -15.33
N ASP A 306 9.15 -9.53 -16.21
CA ASP A 306 10.53 -9.07 -16.28
C ASP A 306 10.96 -8.45 -14.94
N THR A 307 12.19 -8.76 -14.51
CA THR A 307 12.87 -8.12 -13.38
C THR A 307 13.08 -6.61 -13.61
N GLU A 308 13.00 -6.14 -14.86
CA GLU A 308 13.15 -4.72 -15.21
C GLU A 308 11.84 -3.90 -15.07
N THR A 309 10.68 -4.51 -14.79
CA THR A 309 9.47 -3.73 -14.49
C THR A 309 9.61 -3.21 -13.06
N PRO A 310 9.81 -1.89 -12.82
CA PRO A 310 10.09 -1.39 -11.49
C PRO A 310 8.91 -1.72 -10.58
N VAL A 311 9.20 -2.54 -9.59
CA VAL A 311 8.35 -2.72 -8.43
C VAL A 311 8.53 -1.43 -7.63
N GLN A 312 7.72 -0.40 -7.94
CA GLN A 312 7.86 0.99 -7.45
C GLN A 312 7.84 1.15 -5.91
N GLU A 313 7.78 0.08 -5.12
CA GLU A 313 7.72 0.15 -3.65
C GLU A 313 8.76 -0.69 -2.89
N THR A 314 9.88 -1.11 -3.52
CA THR A 314 10.95 -1.85 -2.82
C THR A 314 12.33 -1.24 -3.02
N HIS A 315 12.94 -0.79 -1.92
CA HIS A 315 14.34 -0.35 -1.81
C HIS A 315 15.31 -1.48 -1.42
N GLU A 316 14.95 -2.76 -1.54
CA GLU A 316 15.84 -3.87 -1.18
C GLU A 316 16.24 -4.72 -2.39
N GLU A 317 17.52 -4.62 -2.76
CA GLU A 317 18.24 -5.56 -3.62
C GLU A 317 18.38 -6.90 -2.90
N ASN A 318 17.42 -7.83 -2.96
CA ASN A 318 17.70 -9.21 -2.55
C ASN A 318 16.78 -10.26 -3.20
N ARG A 319 17.47 -11.15 -3.94
CA ARG A 319 17.05 -12.41 -4.60
C ARG A 319 16.48 -12.30 -6.02
N ASP A 320 16.73 -13.37 -6.76
CA ASP A 320 16.30 -13.59 -8.13
C ASP A 320 14.76 -13.65 -8.13
N ASP A 321 14.15 -12.51 -8.41
CA ASP A 321 12.76 -12.17 -8.04
C ASP A 321 11.72 -12.80 -8.99
N SER A 322 11.80 -14.12 -9.09
CA SER A 322 11.04 -14.94 -10.03
C SER A 322 9.55 -14.84 -9.74
N ALA A 323 8.83 -14.21 -10.66
CA ALA A 323 7.38 -14.09 -10.65
C ALA A 323 6.79 -14.46 -12.01
N PHE A 324 5.62 -15.08 -11.99
CA PHE A 324 4.89 -15.44 -13.21
C PHE A 324 3.49 -14.84 -13.25
N ASN A 325 3.08 -14.39 -14.45
CA ASN A 325 1.78 -13.78 -14.68
C ASN A 325 0.79 -14.79 -15.28
N TYR A 326 0.12 -15.56 -14.41
CA TYR A 326 -0.89 -16.54 -14.82
C TYR A 326 -2.07 -15.91 -15.56
N LEU A 327 -2.46 -14.67 -15.21
CA LEU A 327 -3.46 -13.91 -15.97
C LEU A 327 -3.03 -13.70 -17.43
N GLY A 328 -1.79 -13.27 -17.66
CA GLY A 328 -1.21 -13.15 -18.99
C GLY A 328 -1.22 -14.49 -19.75
N ALA A 329 -0.87 -15.58 -19.06
CA ALA A 329 -0.93 -16.93 -19.64
C ALA A 329 -2.36 -17.33 -20.04
N ASN A 330 -3.36 -17.02 -19.21
CA ASN A 330 -4.77 -17.28 -19.48
C ASN A 330 -5.27 -16.47 -20.69
N LEU A 331 -4.85 -15.21 -20.82
CA LEU A 331 -5.15 -14.39 -21.99
C LEU A 331 -4.46 -14.93 -23.26
N ILE A 332 -3.22 -15.41 -23.18
CA ILE A 332 -2.51 -16.08 -24.29
C ILE A 332 -3.21 -17.38 -24.69
N ARG A 333 -3.73 -18.16 -23.73
CA ARG A 333 -4.55 -19.35 -24.01
C ARG A 333 -5.79 -18.99 -24.82
N ALA A 334 -6.49 -17.92 -24.46
CA ALA A 334 -7.76 -17.53 -25.08
C ALA A 334 -7.62 -16.82 -26.44
N PHE A 335 -6.61 -15.97 -26.60
CA PHE A 335 -6.51 -15.05 -27.74
C PHE A 335 -5.26 -15.28 -28.60
N GLY A 336 -4.33 -16.12 -28.14
CA GLY A 336 -3.05 -16.37 -28.81
C GLY A 336 -1.97 -15.33 -28.47
N PRO A 337 -0.68 -15.70 -28.62
CA PRO A 337 0.45 -14.87 -28.20
C PRO A 337 0.57 -13.53 -28.93
N ASP A 338 0.04 -13.42 -30.16
CA ASP A 338 0.14 -12.18 -30.94
C ASP A 338 -0.97 -11.15 -30.64
N SER A 339 -2.12 -11.60 -30.12
CA SER A 339 -3.34 -10.77 -30.01
C SER A 339 -3.81 -10.53 -28.58
N TRP A 340 -3.26 -11.26 -27.59
CA TRP A 340 -3.78 -11.23 -26.23
C TRP A 340 -3.72 -9.84 -25.58
N ARG A 341 -2.67 -9.05 -25.85
CA ARG A 341 -2.55 -7.67 -25.34
C ARG A 341 -3.65 -6.79 -25.90
N SER A 342 -3.87 -6.77 -27.22
CA SER A 342 -4.94 -5.97 -27.83
C SER A 342 -6.33 -6.42 -27.36
N SER A 343 -6.57 -7.73 -27.28
CA SER A 343 -7.84 -8.26 -26.76
C SER A 343 -8.06 -7.90 -25.29
N TRP A 344 -7.01 -7.91 -24.46
CA TRP A 344 -7.10 -7.44 -23.08
C TRP A 344 -7.38 -5.95 -23.00
N ARG A 345 -6.77 -5.12 -23.84
CA ARG A 345 -7.00 -3.66 -23.84
C ARG A 345 -8.46 -3.32 -24.16
N GLU A 346 -9.04 -3.97 -25.17
CA GLU A 346 -10.48 -3.86 -25.49
C GLU A 346 -11.36 -4.34 -24.34
N LEU A 347 -11.00 -5.48 -23.74
CA LEU A 347 -11.70 -6.04 -22.59
C LEU A 347 -11.67 -5.07 -21.40
N ALA A 348 -10.50 -4.54 -21.04
CA ALA A 348 -10.31 -3.66 -19.90
C ALA A 348 -11.14 -2.38 -20.02
N ILE A 349 -11.09 -1.68 -21.17
CA ILE A 349 -11.91 -0.47 -21.37
C ILE A 349 -13.39 -0.81 -21.39
N GLY A 350 -13.79 -1.89 -22.07
CA GLY A 350 -15.18 -2.32 -22.10
C GLY A 350 -15.74 -2.62 -20.70
N GLU A 351 -14.94 -3.24 -19.83
CA GLU A 351 -15.28 -3.54 -18.44
C GLU A 351 -15.40 -2.26 -17.57
N LEU A 352 -14.48 -1.30 -17.74
CA LEU A 352 -14.56 -0.01 -17.06
C LEU A 352 -15.84 0.73 -17.45
N VAL A 353 -16.14 0.82 -18.75
CA VAL A 353 -17.35 1.47 -19.27
C VAL A 353 -18.61 0.73 -18.80
N ALA A 354 -18.62 -0.60 -18.85
CA ALA A 354 -19.76 -1.42 -18.41
C ALA A 354 -20.06 -1.26 -16.91
N SER A 355 -19.02 -1.00 -16.11
CA SER A 355 -19.11 -0.71 -14.67
C SER A 355 -19.29 0.78 -14.37
N GLY A 356 -19.38 1.64 -15.39
CA GLY A 356 -19.61 3.08 -15.26
C GLY A 356 -18.39 3.91 -14.82
N PHE A 357 -17.20 3.32 -14.75
CA PHE A 357 -15.97 4.09 -14.48
C PHE A 357 -15.65 5.03 -15.63
N ASN A 358 -15.02 6.17 -15.31
CA ASN A 358 -14.64 7.19 -16.29
C ASN A 358 -13.15 7.56 -16.25
N THR A 359 -12.37 6.96 -15.36
CA THR A 359 -10.95 7.27 -15.21
C THR A 359 -10.10 5.99 -15.06
N ILE A 360 -8.97 5.92 -15.76
CA ILE A 360 -7.90 4.96 -15.48
C ILE A 360 -7.01 5.55 -14.37
N GLY A 361 -6.96 4.88 -13.22
CA GLY A 361 -6.26 5.34 -12.03
C GLY A 361 -4.76 5.05 -12.03
N ALA A 362 -4.11 5.32 -10.91
CA ALA A 362 -2.66 5.17 -10.73
C ALA A 362 -2.16 3.74 -11.06
N TRP A 363 -0.87 3.64 -11.45
CA TRP A 363 -0.17 2.39 -11.80
C TRP A 363 -0.76 1.56 -12.93
N SER A 364 -1.59 2.18 -13.76
CA SER A 364 -2.13 1.57 -14.96
C SER A 364 -1.17 1.76 -16.14
N GLU A 365 -1.36 1.00 -17.23
CA GLU A 365 -0.62 1.25 -18.47
C GLU A 365 -1.00 2.64 -19.02
N THR A 366 -0.13 3.65 -18.91
CA THR A 366 -0.41 5.02 -19.40
C THR A 366 -0.82 5.01 -20.87
N GLN A 367 -0.16 4.20 -21.69
CA GLN A 367 -0.46 4.04 -23.11
C GLN A 367 -1.90 3.59 -23.39
N LEU A 368 -2.55 2.87 -22.46
CA LEU A 368 -3.94 2.43 -22.60
C LEU A 368 -4.89 3.62 -22.76
N GLY A 369 -4.78 4.61 -21.87
CA GLY A 369 -5.64 5.80 -21.91
C GLY A 369 -5.39 6.66 -23.16
N ARG A 370 -4.12 6.79 -23.55
CA ARG A 370 -3.68 7.54 -24.73
C ARG A 370 -4.23 6.97 -26.03
N GLU A 371 -4.05 5.67 -26.24
CA GLU A 371 -4.39 5.02 -27.50
C GLU A 371 -5.89 4.76 -27.65
N LEU A 372 -6.60 4.59 -26.53
CA LEU A 372 -8.03 4.32 -26.51
C LEU A 372 -8.88 5.54 -26.18
N GLU A 373 -8.27 6.73 -26.14
CA GLU A 373 -8.99 7.99 -25.95
C GLU A 373 -9.89 7.95 -24.69
N PHE A 374 -9.29 7.52 -23.56
CA PHE A 374 -10.00 7.32 -22.30
C PHE A 374 -9.30 8.09 -21.18
N PRO A 375 -10.03 8.85 -20.33
CA PRO A 375 -9.39 9.67 -19.29
C PRO A 375 -8.51 8.85 -18.36
N TYR A 376 -7.30 9.32 -18.08
CA TYR A 376 -6.32 8.58 -17.28
C TYR A 376 -5.49 9.48 -16.38
N THR A 377 -4.85 8.88 -15.37
CA THR A 377 -3.85 9.55 -14.54
C THR A 377 -2.47 8.95 -14.82
N ARG A 378 -1.43 9.77 -14.66
CA ARG A 378 -0.03 9.36 -14.74
C ARG A 378 0.60 9.41 -13.35
N ILE A 379 1.56 8.54 -13.08
CA ILE A 379 2.39 8.61 -11.88
C ILE A 379 3.85 8.78 -12.31
N LEU A 380 4.56 9.70 -11.67
CA LEU A 380 5.99 9.90 -11.91
C LEU A 380 6.82 8.97 -11.02
N GLU A 381 7.97 8.55 -11.54
CA GLU A 381 8.93 7.71 -10.81
C GLU A 381 9.68 8.56 -9.79
N TYR A 382 9.52 8.22 -8.51
CA TYR A 382 10.03 9.01 -7.39
C TYR A 382 11.45 8.60 -7.00
N GLU A 383 12.42 9.01 -7.81
CA GLU A 383 13.82 8.67 -7.62
C GLU A 383 14.70 9.93 -7.69
N PHE A 384 15.58 10.09 -6.69
CA PHE A 384 16.53 11.20 -6.60
C PHE A 384 17.93 10.66 -6.30
N ASP A 385 18.39 9.69 -7.09
CA ASP A 385 19.61 8.89 -6.81
C ASP A 385 20.87 9.73 -6.54
N ASP A 386 20.96 10.91 -7.15
CA ASP A 386 22.09 11.83 -7.01
C ASP A 386 21.98 12.81 -5.82
N ILE A 387 20.89 12.75 -5.05
CA ILE A 387 20.66 13.62 -3.90
C ILE A 387 20.72 12.82 -2.60
N PRO A 388 21.65 13.14 -1.68
CA PRO A 388 21.69 12.52 -0.36
C PRO A 388 20.36 12.69 0.37
N THR A 389 19.86 11.62 1.01
CA THR A 389 18.67 11.70 1.85
C THR A 389 19.02 12.19 3.25
N ILE A 390 18.15 13.02 3.83
CA ILE A 390 18.33 13.57 5.19
C ILE A 390 17.50 12.85 6.24
N CYS A 391 16.49 12.10 5.84
CA CYS A 391 15.71 11.20 6.70
C CYS A 391 14.86 10.30 5.82
N SER A 392 14.86 8.99 6.07
CA SER A 392 14.14 8.02 5.24
C SER A 392 14.54 8.20 3.76
N ASP A 393 13.57 8.46 2.90
CA ASP A 393 13.68 8.77 1.48
C ASP A 393 13.57 10.29 1.18
N PHE A 394 13.52 11.17 2.19
CA PHE A 394 13.44 12.62 1.96
C PHE A 394 14.79 13.18 1.48
N PRO A 395 14.86 13.80 0.28
CA PRO A 395 16.11 14.35 -0.27
C PRO A 395 16.58 15.61 0.47
N ASP A 396 17.89 15.86 0.54
CA ASP A 396 18.41 17.16 0.99
C ASP A 396 18.07 18.24 -0.04
N VAL A 397 16.96 18.93 0.19
CA VAL A 397 16.47 20.02 -0.68
C VAL A 397 17.41 21.22 -0.77
N PHE A 398 18.41 21.33 0.12
CA PHE A 398 19.45 22.36 0.09
C PHE A 398 20.72 21.90 -0.62
N HIS A 399 20.79 20.65 -1.10
CA HIS A 399 21.87 20.19 -1.96
C HIS A 399 21.94 21.04 -3.23
N SER A 400 23.16 21.35 -3.69
CA SER A 400 23.36 22.26 -4.84
C SER A 400 22.74 21.74 -6.13
N ASP A 401 22.64 20.42 -6.25
CA ASP A 401 22.18 19.74 -7.45
C ASP A 401 20.68 19.42 -7.40
N PHE A 402 20.00 19.67 -6.28
CA PHE A 402 18.59 19.31 -6.08
C PHE A 402 17.68 19.87 -7.19
N GLU A 403 17.84 21.13 -7.56
CA GLU A 403 17.02 21.76 -8.62
C GLU A 403 17.27 21.13 -10.00
N ALA A 404 18.50 20.68 -10.28
CA ALA A 404 18.84 20.02 -11.55
C ALA A 404 18.26 18.61 -11.62
N VAL A 405 18.39 17.83 -10.54
CA VAL A 405 17.81 16.47 -10.46
C VAL A 405 16.29 16.53 -10.54
N VAL A 406 15.65 17.51 -9.90
CA VAL A 406 14.19 17.72 -10.01
C VAL A 406 13.76 18.08 -11.44
N ASP A 407 14.56 18.83 -12.20
CA ASP A 407 14.28 19.13 -13.61
C ASP A 407 14.33 17.84 -14.47
N GLU A 408 15.32 16.97 -14.24
CA GLU A 408 15.44 15.67 -14.91
C GLU A 408 14.27 14.73 -14.56
N TYR A 409 13.89 14.67 -13.29
CA TYR A 409 12.72 13.94 -12.82
C TYR A 409 11.42 14.41 -13.50
N ALA A 410 11.26 15.72 -13.74
CA ALA A 410 10.05 16.28 -14.34
C ALA A 410 10.01 16.15 -15.87
N ALA A 411 11.17 16.01 -16.53
CA ALA A 411 11.31 15.99 -17.99
C ALA A 411 10.40 14.97 -18.72
N PRO A 412 10.14 13.76 -18.21
CA PRO A 412 9.25 12.79 -18.85
C PRO A 412 7.81 13.28 -19.05
N LEU A 413 7.35 14.31 -18.32
CA LEU A 413 6.01 14.89 -18.51
C LEU A 413 5.79 15.47 -19.91
N ALA A 414 6.86 15.95 -20.56
CA ALA A 414 6.79 16.50 -21.91
C ALA A 414 6.19 15.53 -22.94
N GLU A 415 6.27 14.21 -22.70
CA GLU A 415 5.72 13.19 -23.59
C GLU A 415 4.18 13.22 -23.67
N THR A 416 3.51 13.69 -22.61
CA THR A 416 2.05 13.68 -22.47
C THR A 416 1.44 15.06 -22.27
N ALA A 417 2.24 16.13 -22.35
CA ALA A 417 1.81 17.50 -22.05
C ALA A 417 0.66 18.02 -22.94
N ASP A 418 0.55 17.53 -24.17
CA ASP A 418 -0.51 17.92 -25.13
C ASP A 418 -1.65 16.89 -25.25
N ASP A 419 -1.68 15.87 -24.37
CA ASP A 419 -2.69 14.81 -24.43
C ASP A 419 -3.94 15.16 -23.59
N PRO A 420 -5.07 15.54 -24.21
CA PRO A 420 -6.25 16.01 -23.48
C PRO A 420 -6.94 14.92 -22.64
N TYR A 421 -6.59 13.64 -22.82
CA TYR A 421 -7.13 12.54 -22.02
C TYR A 421 -6.38 12.36 -20.70
N MET A 422 -5.22 12.98 -20.50
CA MET A 422 -4.58 12.97 -19.19
C MET A 422 -5.37 13.89 -18.26
N LEU A 423 -5.89 13.35 -17.15
CA LEU A 423 -6.56 14.13 -16.11
C LEU A 423 -5.52 14.94 -15.32
N GLY A 424 -4.38 14.32 -15.02
CA GLY A 424 -3.33 14.87 -14.19
C GLY A 424 -2.25 13.83 -13.89
N TYR A 425 -1.20 14.29 -13.20
CA TYR A 425 -0.09 13.47 -12.78
C TYR A 425 0.09 13.49 -11.26
N PHE A 426 0.36 12.32 -10.68
CA PHE A 426 0.86 12.21 -9.32
C PHE A 426 2.39 12.40 -9.34
N LEU A 427 2.88 13.24 -8.43
CA LEU A 427 4.33 13.44 -8.27
C LEU A 427 4.99 12.18 -7.69
N CYS A 428 4.31 11.50 -6.77
CA CYS A 428 4.80 10.25 -6.22
C CYS A 428 3.67 9.54 -5.46
N ASN A 429 4.04 8.57 -4.65
CA ASN A 429 3.15 7.62 -4.05
C ASN A 429 3.52 7.39 -2.58
N TYR A 430 2.89 8.15 -1.67
CA TYR A 430 3.13 8.14 -0.22
C TYR A 430 4.61 7.95 0.18
N PRO A 431 5.54 8.89 -0.13
CA PRO A 431 6.94 8.75 0.31
C PRO A 431 7.06 8.38 1.80
N ASP A 432 8.01 7.53 2.16
CA ASP A 432 8.12 6.95 3.51
C ASP A 432 8.28 8.04 4.58
N TRP A 433 8.93 9.14 4.25
CA TRP A 433 9.07 10.30 5.13
C TRP A 433 7.73 10.91 5.57
N THR A 434 6.66 10.70 4.80
CA THR A 434 5.30 11.17 5.16
C THR A 434 4.71 10.38 6.32
N LEU A 435 5.24 9.19 6.63
CA LEU A 435 4.79 8.32 7.70
C LEU A 435 5.54 8.58 9.03
N LEU A 436 6.51 9.49 9.05
CA LEU A 436 7.27 9.84 10.25
C LEU A 436 6.38 10.42 11.34
N GLU A 437 6.66 10.05 12.60
CA GLU A 437 5.96 10.63 13.76
C GLU A 437 6.51 12.00 14.15
N ARG A 438 7.81 12.21 13.91
CA ARG A 438 8.51 13.45 14.22
C ARG A 438 8.75 14.22 12.93
N PRO A 439 8.83 15.57 13.00
CA PRO A 439 9.14 16.37 11.82
C PRO A 439 10.47 15.96 11.19
N VAL A 440 10.57 16.00 9.86
CA VAL A 440 11.78 15.63 9.09
C VAL A 440 13.05 16.26 9.64
N ALA A 441 13.01 17.53 10.04
CA ALA A 441 14.17 18.24 10.61
C ALA A 441 14.65 17.63 11.94
N ALA A 442 13.74 17.06 12.73
CA ALA A 442 14.08 16.44 14.01
C ALA A 442 14.82 15.12 13.80
N GLU A 443 14.44 14.36 12.77
CA GLU A 443 15.13 13.13 12.38
C GLU A 443 16.48 13.43 11.70
N MET A 444 16.53 14.47 10.86
CA MET A 444 17.74 14.96 10.19
C MET A 444 18.90 15.28 11.15
N LEU A 445 18.63 15.64 12.41
CA LEU A 445 19.69 15.95 13.39
C LEU A 445 20.68 14.78 13.57
N SER A 446 20.21 13.55 13.37
CA SER A 446 21.01 12.33 13.54
C SER A 446 21.70 11.86 12.25
N THR A 447 21.51 12.57 11.14
CA THR A 447 22.04 12.17 9.84
C THR A 447 23.56 12.36 9.78
N PRO A 448 24.34 11.30 9.51
CA PRO A 448 25.80 11.40 9.48
C PRO A 448 26.30 12.16 8.25
N GLY A 449 27.48 12.77 8.35
CA GLY A 449 28.17 13.38 7.20
C GLY A 449 27.75 14.83 6.90
N GLU A 450 28.07 15.29 5.69
CA GLU A 450 27.69 16.62 5.21
C GLU A 450 26.19 16.70 4.96
N CYS A 451 25.54 17.78 5.42
CA CYS A 451 24.10 17.98 5.27
C CYS A 451 23.80 19.47 5.14
N PRO A 452 23.70 19.99 3.90
CA PRO A 452 23.30 21.37 3.62
C PRO A 452 22.03 21.81 4.35
N ALA A 453 21.03 20.95 4.48
CA ALA A 453 19.81 21.26 5.25
C ALA A 453 20.10 21.55 6.73
N ARG A 454 21.08 20.88 7.33
CA ARG A 454 21.49 21.11 8.72
C ARG A 454 22.28 22.39 8.89
N ASP A 455 23.07 22.78 7.90
CA ASP A 455 23.71 24.10 7.86
C ASP A 455 22.67 25.21 7.82
N ALA A 456 21.64 25.06 6.98
CA ALA A 456 20.51 25.99 6.89
C ALA A 456 19.71 26.07 8.20
N LEU A 457 19.49 24.95 8.89
CA LEU A 457 18.89 24.94 10.23
C LEU A 457 19.74 25.73 11.24
N ALA A 458 21.05 25.49 11.26
CA ALA A 458 21.95 26.16 12.19
C ALA A 458 22.04 27.68 11.93
N ASP A 459 21.93 28.12 10.68
CA ASP A 459 21.85 29.54 10.32
C ASP A 459 20.52 30.15 10.78
N ARG A 460 19.39 29.49 10.51
CA ARG A 460 18.07 29.94 10.98
C ARG A 460 18.01 30.09 12.50
N LEU A 461 18.52 29.11 13.24
CA LEU A 461 18.55 29.15 14.71
C LEU A 461 19.49 30.25 15.22
N ARG A 462 20.59 30.52 14.50
CA ARG A 462 21.46 31.66 14.82
C ARG A 462 20.74 32.98 14.64
N ASP A 463 19.97 33.14 13.57
CA ASP A 463 19.19 34.36 13.34
C ASP A 463 18.10 34.56 14.41
N GLN A 464 17.47 33.46 14.84
CA GLN A 464 16.42 33.49 15.86
C GLN A 464 16.96 33.76 17.28
N TYR A 465 18.03 33.08 17.69
CA TYR A 465 18.52 33.11 19.07
C TYR A 465 19.75 34.00 19.30
N GLY A 466 20.48 34.35 18.25
CA GLY A 466 21.69 35.18 18.26
C GLY A 466 22.92 34.50 18.86
N THR A 467 22.80 33.82 20.00
CA THR A 467 23.93 33.23 20.73
C THR A 467 23.66 31.78 21.15
N ASN A 468 24.73 30.98 21.27
CA ASN A 468 24.65 29.61 21.80
C ASN A 468 24.00 29.57 23.20
N GLN A 469 24.21 30.60 24.03
CA GLN A 469 23.61 30.65 25.36
C GLN A 469 22.08 30.76 25.31
N SER A 470 21.56 31.57 24.37
CA SER A 470 20.11 31.69 24.15
C SER A 470 19.53 30.38 23.62
N LEU A 471 20.20 29.73 22.67
CA LEU A 471 19.79 28.44 22.13
C LEU A 471 19.72 27.37 23.23
N ARG A 472 20.78 27.20 24.03
CA ARG A 472 20.80 26.23 25.15
C ARG A 472 19.68 26.46 26.15
N ARG A 473 19.35 27.72 26.39
CA ARG A 473 18.26 28.07 27.31
C ARG A 473 16.89 27.72 26.74
N ALA A 474 16.66 27.97 25.45
CA ALA A 474 15.40 27.67 24.80
C ALA A 474 15.22 26.15 24.63
N TRP A 475 16.26 25.48 24.14
CA TRP A 475 16.20 24.05 23.85
C TRP A 475 16.34 23.17 25.10
N GLU A 476 16.76 23.75 26.23
CA GLU A 476 17.05 23.04 27.49
C GLU A 476 18.12 21.93 27.36
N THR A 477 18.95 22.02 26.32
CA THR A 477 20.00 21.07 25.96
C THR A 477 21.34 21.79 25.81
N ASP A 478 22.46 21.17 26.22
CA ASP A 478 23.79 21.72 25.99
C ASP A 478 24.22 21.54 24.53
N VAL A 479 23.77 22.45 23.68
CA VAL A 479 23.99 22.44 22.22
C VAL A 479 24.53 23.80 21.75
N SER A 480 25.20 23.82 20.60
CA SER A 480 25.62 25.03 19.90
C SER A 480 25.23 24.97 18.42
N PHE A 481 25.29 26.10 17.72
CA PHE A 481 25.06 26.12 16.28
C PHE A 481 26.06 25.24 15.52
N ASP A 482 27.29 25.09 16.03
CA ASP A 482 28.31 24.25 15.40
C ASP A 482 28.08 22.76 15.70
N ASP A 483 27.55 22.43 16.89
CA ASP A 483 27.15 21.05 17.21
C ASP A 483 26.04 20.57 16.26
N ILE A 484 25.07 21.46 15.96
CA ILE A 484 24.03 21.22 14.96
C ILE A 484 24.69 20.99 13.60
N ARG A 485 25.52 21.90 13.08
CA ARG A 485 26.20 21.70 11.78
C ARG A 485 26.98 20.38 11.70
N ALA A 486 27.65 20.02 12.77
CA ALA A 486 28.46 18.80 12.84
C ALA A 486 27.65 17.50 12.90
N GLY A 487 26.32 17.57 13.09
CA GLY A 487 25.49 16.36 13.28
C GLY A 487 25.80 15.66 14.61
N SER A 488 26.15 16.44 15.64
CA SER A 488 26.38 15.89 16.97
C SER A 488 25.07 15.34 17.53
N THR A 489 25.13 14.33 18.40
CA THR A 489 23.93 13.83 19.08
C THR A 489 23.30 14.93 19.92
N VAL A 490 22.11 15.38 19.52
CA VAL A 490 21.31 16.39 20.25
C VAL A 490 20.04 15.74 20.76
N GLU A 491 19.89 15.70 22.08
CA GLU A 491 18.62 15.32 22.69
C GLU A 491 17.61 16.46 22.55
N VAL A 492 16.49 16.16 21.91
CA VAL A 492 15.37 17.10 21.69
C VAL A 492 14.21 16.69 22.58
N SER A 493 14.02 17.42 23.68
CA SER A 493 12.98 17.14 24.67
C SER A 493 12.10 18.35 25.00
N SER A 494 12.56 19.57 24.72
CA SER A 494 11.80 20.79 24.99
C SER A 494 10.78 21.11 23.89
N SER A 495 9.68 21.76 24.28
CA SER A 495 8.65 22.22 23.35
C SER A 495 9.17 23.25 22.35
N ASP A 496 10.09 24.12 22.78
CA ASP A 496 10.66 25.16 21.92
C ASP A 496 11.55 24.54 20.83
N ALA A 497 12.36 23.52 21.17
CA ALA A 497 13.15 22.81 20.19
C ALA A 497 12.27 22.08 19.16
N MET A 498 11.22 21.39 19.62
CA MET A 498 10.27 20.73 18.71
C MET A 498 9.54 21.73 17.81
N ALA A 499 9.12 22.88 18.34
CA ALA A 499 8.48 23.93 17.55
C ALA A 499 9.41 24.52 16.48
N ASP A 500 10.69 24.73 16.81
CA ASP A 500 11.70 25.19 15.84
C ASP A 500 11.92 24.16 14.72
N LEU A 501 11.99 22.88 15.07
CA LEU A 501 12.18 21.77 14.13
C LEU A 501 10.95 21.55 13.25
N GLU A 502 9.74 21.70 13.81
CA GLU A 502 8.49 21.66 13.03
C GLU A 502 8.44 22.82 12.03
N ALA A 503 8.79 24.04 12.47
CA ALA A 503 8.84 25.22 11.60
C ALA A 503 9.90 25.07 10.48
N PHE A 504 11.06 24.49 10.78
CA PHE A 504 12.06 24.21 9.76
C PHE A 504 11.64 23.07 8.82
N SER A 505 10.93 22.05 9.34
CA SER A 505 10.37 20.98 8.50
C SER A 505 9.37 21.51 7.49
N ARG A 506 8.52 22.48 7.88
CA ARG A 506 7.67 23.20 6.91
C ARG A 506 8.48 23.91 5.81
N THR A 507 9.67 24.41 6.14
CA THR A 507 10.58 25.04 5.17
C THR A 507 11.17 24.00 4.22
N LEU A 508 11.61 22.84 4.74
CA LEU A 508 12.12 21.73 3.94
C LEU A 508 11.05 21.20 2.98
N VAL A 509 9.87 20.86 3.51
CA VAL A 509 8.75 20.32 2.73
C VAL A 509 8.22 21.36 1.74
N GLY A 510 8.14 22.63 2.13
CA GLY A 510 7.74 23.70 1.22
C GLY A 510 8.72 23.86 0.04
N ARG A 511 10.03 23.77 0.29
CA ARG A 511 11.04 23.80 -0.79
C ARG A 511 10.93 22.57 -1.68
N PHE A 512 10.75 21.38 -1.11
CA PHE A 512 10.51 20.14 -1.86
C PHE A 512 9.30 20.29 -2.79
N ALA A 513 8.12 20.61 -2.23
CA ALA A 513 6.86 20.68 -2.97
C ALA A 513 6.85 21.78 -4.04
N SER A 514 7.34 22.98 -3.70
CA SER A 514 7.40 24.09 -4.66
C SER A 514 8.37 23.85 -5.81
N THR A 515 9.52 23.20 -5.56
CA THR A 515 10.52 22.92 -6.60
C THR A 515 9.99 21.88 -7.58
N LEU A 516 9.35 20.82 -7.08
CA LEU A 516 8.69 19.80 -7.91
C LEU A 516 7.56 20.41 -8.74
N ALA A 517 6.62 21.11 -8.11
CA ALA A 517 5.49 21.73 -8.80
C ALA A 517 5.96 22.69 -9.90
N SER A 518 6.93 23.56 -9.59
CA SER A 518 7.49 24.51 -10.57
C SER A 518 8.25 23.82 -11.71
N ALA A 519 8.85 22.65 -11.48
CA ALA A 519 9.53 21.89 -12.52
C ALA A 519 8.53 21.18 -13.43
N CYS A 520 7.54 20.50 -12.85
CA CYS A 520 6.48 19.86 -13.61
C CYS A 520 5.70 20.86 -14.46
N GLU A 521 5.35 22.04 -13.94
CA GLU A 521 4.65 23.10 -14.70
C GLU A 521 5.45 23.60 -15.91
N ARG A 522 6.78 23.57 -15.88
CA ARG A 522 7.61 23.95 -17.05
C ARG A 522 7.50 22.95 -18.21
N TYR A 523 7.29 21.67 -17.90
CA TYR A 523 7.16 20.60 -18.89
C TYR A 523 5.71 20.34 -19.27
N ASP A 524 4.77 20.59 -18.37
CA ASP A 524 3.34 20.39 -18.55
C ASP A 524 2.55 21.46 -17.78
N SER A 525 2.08 22.47 -18.52
CA SER A 525 1.24 23.55 -17.99
C SER A 525 -0.26 23.32 -18.19
N ASN A 526 -0.64 22.15 -18.74
CA ASN A 526 -2.02 21.87 -19.15
C ASN A 526 -2.74 20.99 -18.12
N HIS A 527 -2.02 20.08 -17.47
CA HIS A 527 -2.60 19.05 -16.62
C HIS A 527 -2.46 19.31 -15.12
N LEU A 528 -3.39 18.73 -14.36
CA LEU A 528 -3.45 18.89 -12.91
C LEU A 528 -2.28 18.20 -12.20
N ASN A 529 -1.62 18.91 -11.30
CA ASN A 529 -0.76 18.33 -10.28
C ASN A 529 -1.63 17.69 -9.18
N LEU A 530 -1.64 16.36 -9.14
CA LEU A 530 -2.44 15.56 -8.21
C LEU A 530 -1.72 15.30 -6.87
N GLY A 531 -0.56 15.90 -6.65
CA GLY A 531 0.20 15.79 -5.40
C GLY A 531 0.86 14.42 -5.19
N ILE A 532 1.07 14.06 -3.93
CA ILE A 532 1.97 12.95 -3.52
C ILE A 532 1.26 11.72 -2.92
N ARG A 533 -0.08 11.67 -3.00
CA ARG A 533 -0.90 10.51 -2.57
C ARG A 533 -0.65 10.09 -1.11
N PHE A 534 -0.90 10.97 -0.14
CA PHE A 534 -0.61 10.65 1.28
C PHE A 534 -1.41 9.44 1.78
N ALA A 535 -0.78 8.56 2.55
CA ALA A 535 -1.47 7.43 3.18
C ALA A 535 -2.52 7.84 4.22
N GLU A 536 -2.38 9.02 4.81
CA GLU A 536 -3.31 9.62 5.76
C GLU A 536 -3.30 11.16 5.67
N ALA A 537 -4.15 11.85 6.43
CA ALA A 537 -4.12 13.31 6.48
C ALA A 537 -2.75 13.82 6.97
N PRO A 538 -2.04 14.67 6.20
CA PRO A 538 -0.67 15.06 6.50
C PRO A 538 -0.56 15.73 7.87
N PRO A 539 0.51 15.50 8.63
CA PRO A 539 0.82 16.31 9.80
C PRO A 539 1.08 17.77 9.39
N SER A 540 0.96 18.69 10.34
CA SER A 540 1.11 20.14 10.13
C SER A 540 2.41 20.50 9.39
N TRP A 541 3.51 19.81 9.66
CA TRP A 541 4.79 20.07 9.00
C TRP A 541 4.85 19.59 7.55
N ALA A 542 4.00 18.65 7.14
CA ALA A 542 3.90 18.13 5.77
C ALA A 542 2.81 18.83 4.93
N GLU A 543 1.93 19.63 5.56
CA GLU A 543 0.90 20.40 4.87
C GLU A 543 1.39 21.29 3.71
N PRO A 544 2.65 21.79 3.62
CA PRO A 544 3.10 22.53 2.44
C PRO A 544 2.98 21.75 1.11
N CYS A 545 2.94 20.42 1.12
CA CYS A 545 2.62 19.65 -0.08
C CYS A 545 1.20 19.89 -0.62
N VAL A 546 0.26 20.26 0.26
CA VAL A 546 -1.14 20.56 -0.10
C VAL A 546 -1.22 21.92 -0.81
N GLU A 547 -0.41 22.90 -0.38
CA GLU A 547 -0.39 24.26 -0.94
C GLU A 547 0.02 24.31 -2.42
N HIS A 548 0.77 23.31 -2.89
CA HIS A 548 1.32 23.27 -4.24
C HIS A 548 0.62 22.27 -5.18
N ALA A 549 -0.49 21.65 -4.75
CA ALA A 549 -1.27 20.73 -5.56
C ALA A 549 -2.51 21.42 -6.15
N ASP A 550 -2.89 21.05 -7.38
CA ASP A 550 -4.18 21.45 -7.96
C ASP A 550 -5.32 20.59 -7.40
N VAL A 551 -5.00 19.33 -7.05
CA VAL A 551 -5.90 18.40 -6.37
C VAL A 551 -5.11 17.68 -5.29
N PHE A 552 -5.59 17.76 -4.04
CA PHE A 552 -4.98 17.08 -2.91
C PHE A 552 -5.40 15.60 -2.91
N THR A 553 -4.44 14.69 -3.01
CA THR A 553 -4.73 13.24 -3.04
C THR A 553 -4.31 12.52 -1.77
N VAL A 554 -5.21 11.69 -1.25
CA VAL A 554 -5.04 10.88 -0.02
C VAL A 554 -5.58 9.47 -0.16
N TYR A 555 -5.08 8.54 0.65
CA TYR A 555 -5.69 7.23 0.84
C TYR A 555 -6.76 7.28 1.93
N SER A 556 -7.70 6.36 1.85
CA SER A 556 -8.71 6.20 2.88
C SER A 556 -9.20 4.76 2.91
N TYR A 557 -8.50 3.95 3.70
CA TYR A 557 -8.88 2.57 4.03
C TYR A 557 -9.77 2.55 5.27
N SER A 558 -11.05 2.89 5.09
CA SER A 558 -12.05 2.88 6.15
C SER A 558 -13.34 2.18 5.73
N SER A 559 -14.10 1.68 6.71
CA SER A 559 -15.45 1.11 6.48
C SER A 559 -16.40 2.14 5.86
N HIS A 560 -16.25 3.41 6.25
CA HIS A 560 -17.01 4.54 5.77
C HIS A 560 -16.21 5.84 5.91
N LEU A 561 -16.43 6.81 5.02
CA LEU A 561 -15.74 8.11 5.13
C LEU A 561 -16.23 8.90 6.35
N ASP A 562 -17.53 8.89 6.65
CA ASP A 562 -18.10 9.69 7.76
C ASP A 562 -17.77 9.16 9.15
N GLU A 563 -17.37 7.89 9.25
CA GLU A 563 -17.00 7.27 10.53
C GLU A 563 -15.53 7.54 10.89
N SER A 564 -14.76 8.14 9.97
CA SER A 564 -13.37 8.50 10.19
C SER A 564 -13.23 9.97 10.60
N SER A 565 -12.41 10.25 11.63
CA SER A 565 -11.95 11.62 11.92
C SER A 565 -11.13 12.23 10.76
N SER A 566 -10.73 11.41 9.79
CA SER A 566 -9.99 11.81 8.59
C SER A 566 -10.82 12.67 7.64
N ALA A 567 -12.13 12.39 7.47
CA ALA A 567 -12.97 13.18 6.56
C ALA A 567 -13.06 14.66 6.98
N ASP A 568 -13.20 14.93 8.28
CA ASP A 568 -13.18 16.30 8.83
C ASP A 568 -11.83 16.98 8.60
N ARG A 569 -10.72 16.21 8.70
CA ARG A 569 -9.37 16.72 8.40
C ARG A 569 -9.21 17.04 6.92
N TYR A 570 -9.71 16.21 6.02
CA TYR A 570 -9.67 16.46 4.58
C TYR A 570 -10.47 17.70 4.20
N GLU A 571 -11.67 17.87 4.76
CA GLU A 571 -12.47 19.08 4.59
C GLU A 571 -11.72 20.32 5.11
N THR A 572 -11.13 20.23 6.30
CA THR A 572 -10.36 21.33 6.89
C THR A 572 -9.19 21.75 6.01
N LEU A 573 -8.46 20.77 5.45
CA LEU A 573 -7.33 21.03 4.55
C LEU A 573 -7.81 21.63 3.22
N SER A 574 -8.88 21.07 2.64
CA SER A 574 -9.50 21.60 1.42
C SER A 574 -9.89 23.06 1.56
N GLN A 575 -10.56 23.42 2.67
CA GLN A 575 -10.96 24.80 2.95
C GLN A 575 -9.77 25.72 3.27
N ARG A 576 -8.76 25.21 3.97
CA ARG A 576 -7.58 26.00 4.36
C ARG A 576 -6.72 26.38 3.15
N TYR A 577 -6.55 25.44 2.23
CA TYR A 577 -5.65 25.59 1.08
C TYR A 577 -6.39 25.83 -0.24
N ASP A 578 -7.73 25.94 -0.21
CA ASP A 578 -8.59 26.18 -1.38
C ASP A 578 -8.37 25.17 -2.51
N VAL A 579 -8.29 23.89 -2.14
CA VAL A 579 -7.96 22.78 -3.05
C VAL A 579 -9.00 21.64 -2.91
N PRO A 580 -9.48 21.04 -4.01
CA PRO A 580 -10.32 19.86 -3.94
C PRO A 580 -9.53 18.61 -3.52
N VAL A 581 -10.25 17.59 -3.04
CA VAL A 581 -9.64 16.32 -2.62
C VAL A 581 -10.03 15.18 -3.55
N LEU A 582 -9.06 14.35 -3.90
CA LEU A 582 -9.24 13.06 -4.56
C LEU A 582 -8.86 11.95 -3.58
N ILE A 583 -9.75 10.97 -3.38
CA ILE A 583 -9.34 9.76 -2.64
C ILE A 583 -8.62 8.83 -3.62
N GLY A 584 -7.29 8.76 -3.52
CA GLY A 584 -6.43 8.03 -4.43
C GLY A 584 -6.50 6.51 -4.29
N GLU A 585 -6.88 6.00 -3.11
CA GLU A 585 -7.08 4.58 -2.82
C GLU A 585 -8.09 4.31 -1.72
N TRP A 586 -8.86 3.25 -1.94
CA TRP A 586 -9.73 2.59 -0.99
C TRP A 586 -10.08 1.22 -1.56
N GLN A 587 -10.48 0.28 -0.70
CA GLN A 587 -10.83 -1.07 -1.13
C GLN A 587 -11.72 -1.76 -0.11
N PHE A 588 -12.35 -2.84 -0.54
CA PHE A 588 -13.01 -3.81 0.32
C PHE A 588 -12.71 -5.20 -0.23
N GLY A 589 -12.59 -6.20 0.64
CA GLY A 589 -12.40 -7.58 0.24
C GLY A 589 -13.08 -8.57 1.18
N SER A 590 -13.26 -9.80 0.73
CA SER A 590 -13.90 -10.85 1.52
C SER A 590 -13.27 -12.22 1.27
N LEU A 591 -13.56 -13.15 2.17
CA LEU A 591 -13.01 -14.51 2.16
C LEU A 591 -13.96 -15.54 1.53
N ASP A 592 -15.12 -15.13 1.03
CA ASP A 592 -15.98 -15.97 0.17
C ASP A 592 -15.47 -16.02 -1.30
N ALA A 593 -14.18 -15.78 -1.49
CA ALA A 593 -13.44 -15.88 -2.75
C ALA A 593 -12.22 -16.79 -2.51
N PRO A 594 -11.64 -17.42 -3.56
CA PRO A 594 -10.56 -18.39 -3.41
C PRO A 594 -9.18 -17.72 -3.17
N LEU A 595 -9.11 -16.81 -2.21
CA LEU A 595 -7.90 -16.08 -1.82
C LEU A 595 -7.75 -16.04 -0.29
N PRO A 596 -6.51 -16.12 0.21
CA PRO A 596 -6.25 -16.33 1.63
C PRO A 596 -6.48 -15.08 2.49
N SER A 597 -6.69 -13.90 1.91
CA SER A 597 -6.84 -12.67 2.69
C SER A 597 -7.85 -11.69 2.07
N PRO A 598 -8.66 -10.99 2.88
CA PRO A 598 -9.60 -9.98 2.40
C PRO A 598 -8.96 -8.60 2.21
N GLY A 599 -7.66 -8.45 2.48
CA GLY A 599 -6.99 -7.14 2.50
C GLY A 599 -7.29 -6.33 3.77
N LEU A 600 -7.05 -5.01 3.67
CA LEU A 600 -7.16 -4.03 4.76
C LEU A 600 -8.59 -3.74 5.26
N CYS A 601 -9.61 -3.85 4.41
CA CYS A 601 -11.00 -3.54 4.76
C CYS A 601 -11.89 -4.76 4.48
N ALA A 602 -11.93 -5.67 5.45
CA ALA A 602 -12.66 -6.93 5.31
C ALA A 602 -14.18 -6.74 5.44
N VAL A 603 -14.93 -7.42 4.58
CA VAL A 603 -16.38 -7.58 4.68
C VAL A 603 -16.75 -9.07 4.60
N PRO A 604 -17.95 -9.48 5.05
CA PRO A 604 -18.28 -10.90 5.17
C PRO A 604 -18.31 -11.67 3.84
N ASP A 605 -18.82 -11.06 2.78
CA ASP A 605 -19.04 -11.72 1.49
C ASP A 605 -19.03 -10.73 0.31
N GLN A 606 -19.03 -11.22 -0.94
CA GLN A 606 -19.02 -10.38 -2.14
C GLN A 606 -20.25 -9.47 -2.24
N SER A 607 -21.40 -9.89 -1.70
CA SER A 607 -22.61 -9.06 -1.70
C SER A 607 -22.46 -7.89 -0.73
N ALA A 608 -21.89 -8.13 0.46
CA ALA A 608 -21.52 -7.08 1.41
C ALA A 608 -20.45 -6.16 0.84
N ARG A 609 -19.49 -6.71 0.07
CA ARG A 609 -18.50 -5.94 -0.68
C ARG A 609 -19.14 -4.97 -1.68
N GLY A 610 -20.12 -5.44 -2.44
CA GLY A 610 -20.93 -4.58 -3.31
C GLY A 610 -21.65 -3.46 -2.54
N ARG A 611 -22.29 -3.76 -1.40
CA ARG A 611 -22.97 -2.75 -0.59
C ARG A 611 -22.00 -1.72 0.01
N ALA A 612 -20.85 -2.17 0.51
CA ALA A 612 -19.79 -1.31 1.04
C ALA A 612 -19.25 -0.37 -0.04
N VAL A 613 -19.02 -0.87 -1.26
CA VAL A 613 -18.65 -0.06 -2.43
C VAL A 613 -19.65 1.06 -2.68
N ARG A 614 -20.95 0.76 -2.69
CA ARG A 614 -21.98 1.79 -2.92
C ARG A 614 -22.01 2.83 -1.82
N ARG A 615 -21.95 2.40 -0.55
CA ARG A 615 -21.94 3.29 0.61
C ARG A 615 -20.74 4.24 0.57
N TYR A 616 -19.55 3.70 0.30
CA TYR A 616 -18.32 4.48 0.25
C TYR A 616 -18.32 5.47 -0.92
N LEU A 617 -18.60 5.00 -2.14
CA LEU A 617 -18.55 5.81 -3.36
C LEU A 617 -19.60 6.93 -3.35
N GLU A 618 -20.86 6.61 -3.04
CA GLU A 618 -21.93 7.61 -2.99
C GLU A 618 -21.76 8.55 -1.78
N GLY A 619 -21.22 8.05 -0.65
CA GLY A 619 -20.85 8.87 0.50
C GLY A 619 -19.75 9.88 0.15
N ALA A 620 -18.70 9.44 -0.54
CA ALA A 620 -17.64 10.33 -1.03
C ALA A 620 -18.20 11.40 -1.99
N ALA A 621 -19.04 11.00 -2.94
CA ALA A 621 -19.63 11.91 -3.91
C ALA A 621 -20.49 13.02 -3.27
N SER A 622 -21.11 12.72 -2.13
CA SER A 622 -21.91 13.69 -1.34
C SER A 622 -21.07 14.76 -0.63
N LYS A 623 -19.74 14.60 -0.55
CA LYS A 623 -18.86 15.57 0.09
C LYS A 623 -18.53 16.71 -0.87
N PRO A 624 -18.83 17.99 -0.50
CA PRO A 624 -18.57 19.12 -1.38
C PRO A 624 -17.10 19.30 -1.77
N TRP A 625 -16.17 18.90 -0.91
CA TRP A 625 -14.73 18.98 -1.15
C TRP A 625 -14.18 17.83 -2.01
N CYS A 626 -14.93 16.75 -2.20
CA CYS A 626 -14.46 15.55 -2.88
C CYS A 626 -14.82 15.55 -4.37
N VAL A 627 -13.80 15.40 -5.22
CA VAL A 627 -13.96 15.42 -6.69
C VAL A 627 -13.72 14.07 -7.36
N GLY A 628 -13.42 13.03 -6.58
CA GLY A 628 -13.25 11.68 -7.10
C GLY A 628 -12.80 10.66 -6.07
N THR A 629 -12.88 9.39 -6.46
CA THR A 629 -12.25 8.28 -5.75
C THR A 629 -11.70 7.26 -6.76
N HIS A 630 -10.53 6.69 -6.46
CA HIS A 630 -9.91 5.62 -7.25
C HIS A 630 -9.88 4.33 -6.43
N TYR A 631 -10.56 3.29 -6.93
CA TYR A 631 -10.62 1.98 -6.28
C TYR A 631 -9.33 1.21 -6.49
N PHE A 632 -8.76 0.67 -5.42
CA PHE A 632 -7.65 -0.27 -5.48
C PHE A 632 -8.24 -1.69 -5.37
N ARG A 633 -8.40 -2.45 -6.45
CA ARG A 633 -7.68 -2.38 -7.74
C ARG A 633 -8.42 -3.14 -8.87
N PHE A 634 -7.89 -3.12 -10.10
CA PHE A 634 -8.52 -3.78 -11.26
C PHE A 634 -8.55 -5.30 -11.13
N TYR A 635 -7.40 -5.93 -10.86
CA TYR A 635 -7.28 -7.36 -10.63
C TYR A 635 -6.94 -7.69 -9.19
N ASP A 636 -7.38 -8.86 -8.73
CA ASP A 636 -6.95 -9.46 -7.47
C ASP A 636 -5.43 -9.65 -7.41
N HIS A 637 -4.90 -9.82 -6.19
CA HIS A 637 -3.57 -10.37 -6.03
C HIS A 637 -3.56 -11.90 -6.26
N SER A 638 -2.37 -12.45 -6.48
CA SER A 638 -2.17 -13.90 -6.53
C SER A 638 -2.44 -14.54 -5.16
N ALA A 639 -2.94 -15.79 -5.13
CA ALA A 639 -3.12 -16.52 -3.88
C ALA A 639 -1.80 -16.76 -3.13
N VAL A 640 -0.69 -16.89 -3.86
CA VAL A 640 0.68 -16.97 -3.27
C VAL A 640 1.33 -15.61 -3.07
N GLY A 641 0.65 -14.54 -3.49
CA GLY A 641 1.13 -13.17 -3.44
C GLY A 641 2.19 -12.81 -4.48
N GLY A 642 2.32 -11.51 -4.73
CA GLY A 642 3.39 -10.95 -5.55
C GLY A 642 4.72 -10.83 -4.81
N ARG A 643 5.67 -10.08 -5.37
CA ARG A 643 6.97 -9.82 -4.72
C ARG A 643 6.83 -9.04 -3.41
N HIS A 644 5.82 -8.17 -3.34
CA HIS A 644 5.41 -7.51 -2.10
C HIS A 644 4.61 -8.40 -1.14
N GLY A 645 4.39 -9.69 -1.42
CA GLY A 645 3.71 -10.61 -0.51
C GLY A 645 2.20 -10.38 -0.28
N GLU A 646 1.59 -9.35 -0.88
CA GLU A 646 0.14 -9.14 -0.80
C GLU A 646 -0.62 -10.20 -1.62
N ASN A 647 -1.67 -10.77 -1.03
CA ASN A 647 -2.48 -11.88 -1.57
C ASN A 647 -3.98 -11.69 -1.25
N PHE A 648 -4.47 -10.48 -1.54
CA PHE A 648 -5.79 -9.98 -1.17
C PHE A 648 -6.87 -10.18 -2.25
N ASN A 649 -8.11 -10.48 -1.83
CA ASN A 649 -9.30 -10.42 -2.67
C ASN A 649 -9.89 -9.01 -2.73
N ILE A 650 -9.31 -8.14 -3.55
CA ILE A 650 -9.65 -6.71 -3.63
C ILE A 650 -9.82 -6.22 -5.07
N GLY A 651 -9.70 -7.11 -6.06
CA GLY A 651 -9.88 -6.84 -7.47
C GLY A 651 -11.33 -6.84 -7.93
N LEU A 652 -11.61 -6.15 -9.03
CA LEU A 652 -12.87 -6.31 -9.76
C LEU A 652 -12.95 -7.67 -10.48
N PHE A 653 -11.79 -8.22 -10.83
CA PHE A 653 -11.62 -9.47 -11.58
C PHE A 653 -10.56 -10.37 -10.94
N ASP A 654 -10.76 -11.69 -11.06
CA ASP A 654 -9.77 -12.70 -10.64
C ASP A 654 -8.71 -13.01 -11.73
N THR A 655 -7.81 -13.95 -11.46
CA THR A 655 -6.74 -14.42 -12.38
C THR A 655 -7.23 -14.98 -13.71
N CYS A 656 -8.50 -15.38 -13.78
CA CYS A 656 -9.15 -15.88 -14.99
C CYS A 656 -10.09 -14.83 -15.61
N HIS A 657 -9.98 -13.58 -15.18
CA HIS A 657 -10.84 -12.46 -15.58
C HIS A 657 -12.33 -12.73 -15.35
N GLN A 658 -12.68 -13.42 -14.25
CA GLN A 658 -14.08 -13.50 -13.82
C GLN A 658 -14.42 -12.30 -12.95
N SER A 659 -15.45 -11.56 -13.36
CA SER A 659 -15.98 -10.43 -12.58
C SER A 659 -16.58 -10.90 -11.25
N TYR A 660 -16.30 -10.16 -10.18
CA TYR A 660 -17.11 -10.22 -8.96
C TYR A 660 -18.42 -9.45 -9.20
N ALA A 661 -19.43 -10.12 -9.76
CA ALA A 661 -20.67 -9.48 -10.22
C ALA A 661 -21.33 -8.56 -9.17
N PRO A 662 -21.47 -8.94 -7.88
CA PRO A 662 -22.02 -8.04 -6.87
C PRO A 662 -21.25 -6.71 -6.71
N VAL A 663 -19.95 -6.71 -7.00
CA VAL A 663 -19.07 -5.54 -6.94
C VAL A 663 -19.16 -4.71 -8.22
N THR A 664 -19.05 -5.34 -9.40
CA THR A 664 -19.14 -4.61 -10.68
C THR A 664 -20.52 -4.01 -10.91
N ASP A 665 -21.59 -4.72 -10.50
CA ASP A 665 -22.96 -4.22 -10.58
C ASP A 665 -23.20 -3.06 -9.58
N ALA A 666 -22.57 -3.12 -8.41
CA ALA A 666 -22.58 -2.03 -7.43
C ALA A 666 -21.91 -0.77 -7.96
N PHE A 667 -20.72 -0.90 -8.56
CA PHE A 667 -20.05 0.22 -9.24
C PHE A 667 -20.92 0.81 -10.33
N ARG A 668 -21.49 -0.03 -11.21
CA ARG A 668 -22.40 0.45 -12.25
C ARG A 668 -23.57 1.24 -11.66
N ALA A 669 -24.25 0.67 -10.67
CA ALA A 669 -25.43 1.28 -10.05
C ALA A 669 -25.11 2.64 -9.39
N SER A 670 -23.95 2.78 -8.75
CA SER A 670 -23.52 4.03 -8.13
C SER A 670 -22.99 5.03 -9.15
N ASN A 671 -22.16 4.60 -10.10
CA ASN A 671 -21.58 5.45 -11.14
C ASN A 671 -22.68 6.09 -12.03
N GLU A 672 -23.68 5.33 -12.47
CA GLU A 672 -24.75 5.86 -13.35
C GLU A 672 -25.58 6.99 -12.71
N ARG A 673 -25.60 7.10 -11.38
CA ARG A 673 -26.30 8.16 -10.62
C ARG A 673 -25.36 9.10 -9.87
N LEU A 674 -24.05 8.94 -10.00
CA LEU A 674 -23.03 9.58 -9.19
C LEU A 674 -23.17 11.10 -9.20
N TYR A 675 -23.33 11.69 -10.39
CA TYR A 675 -23.52 13.12 -10.54
C TYR A 675 -24.79 13.65 -9.87
N ALA A 676 -25.88 12.88 -9.87
CA ALA A 676 -27.11 13.28 -9.17
C ALA A 676 -26.91 13.24 -7.65
N VAL A 677 -26.17 12.27 -7.12
CA VAL A 677 -25.81 12.24 -5.70
C VAL A 677 -24.93 13.44 -5.34
N ALA A 678 -23.91 13.67 -6.16
CA ALA A 678 -22.93 14.71 -5.94
C ALA A 678 -23.58 16.12 -6.02
N ALA A 679 -24.57 16.30 -6.90
CA ALA A 679 -25.35 17.54 -7.03
C ALA A 679 -26.52 17.66 -6.02
N ASP A 680 -26.58 16.80 -4.99
CA ASP A 680 -27.66 16.75 -3.99
C ASP A 680 -29.08 16.58 -4.60
N GLN A 681 -29.15 15.95 -5.77
CA GLN A 681 -30.40 15.61 -6.48
C GLN A 681 -30.88 14.19 -6.15
N ALA A 682 -30.03 13.39 -5.51
CA ALA A 682 -30.34 12.05 -5.07
C ALA A 682 -29.63 11.77 -3.74
N THR A 683 -30.33 11.12 -2.81
CA THR A 683 -29.71 10.70 -1.54
C THR A 683 -28.64 9.63 -1.82
N PRO A 684 -27.46 9.69 -1.15
CA PRO A 684 -26.48 8.61 -1.17
C PRO A 684 -27.08 7.28 -0.74
N TYR A 685 -26.50 6.18 -1.20
CA TYR A 685 -26.90 4.85 -0.79
C TYR A 685 -26.70 4.64 0.72
N GLU A 686 -27.80 4.39 1.41
CA GLU A 686 -27.83 3.89 2.79
C GLU A 686 -28.38 2.46 2.78
N GLU A 687 -27.75 1.59 3.57
CA GLU A 687 -28.28 0.25 3.81
C GLU A 687 -29.52 0.40 4.71
N SER A 688 -30.70 0.03 4.21
CA SER A 688 -31.91 0.01 5.04
C SER A 688 -31.68 -0.96 6.20
N HIS A 689 -31.91 -0.51 7.44
CA HIS A 689 -31.82 -1.33 8.66
C HIS A 689 -32.74 -2.58 8.68
N ASP A 690 -33.54 -2.80 7.64
CA ASP A 690 -34.56 -3.85 7.56
C ASP A 690 -34.07 -5.20 6.97
N SER A 691 -32.76 -5.43 6.79
CA SER A 691 -32.25 -6.69 6.22
C SER A 691 -31.26 -7.48 7.08
N ALA A 692 -31.24 -7.22 8.40
CA ALA A 692 -30.59 -8.10 9.36
C ALA A 692 -31.65 -8.84 10.18
N ASP A 693 -32.30 -9.83 9.57
CA ASP A 693 -33.14 -10.85 10.23
C ASP A 693 -32.84 -12.23 9.63
#